data_AF-A0ABD2VY74-F1
#
_entry.id   AF-A0ABD2VY74-F1
#
_cell.length_a   1.000
_cell.length_b   1.000
_cell.length_c   1.000
_cell.angle_alpha   90.00
_cell.angle_beta   90.00
_cell.angle_gamma   90.00
#
_symmetry.space_group_name_H-M   'P 1'
#
loop_
_entity.id
_entity.type
_entity.pdbx_description
1 polymer ?
#
loop_
_entity_poly.entity_id
_entity_poly.type
_entity_poly.pdbx_seq_one_letter_code
_entity_poly.pdbx_strand_id
1 'polypeptide(L)'
;MDQVKESPKKVDQESSEKTLAEPDNIVPNIIVADSSVLQTIELEEIDATSANYNSNEFVPAEIIKIYEVPVENEVDVCYETAEETPLAQENILTRQFLDGELSLSDLAEKIDQNTQADEEIDYNAPVESVPTEINESKNSEKKDVKPVIKRRHERRVLPQPYHGLMGQANECFAKGQIQTAIQMCMEVIRNVPKAPNPYQTLAQIYEQNEPEKSLQFSLIAAHLNPKNDLWEDLAKSSLNFGNVKQAIICYTKAIENDPKNIELYETRAQLQSEFLNDQKAKIKAYSKLLNYLGPEDGPTVMKYAKLLFHESIKENLNQIAFNAMEHMLKKCPELVTYEELNLFAELLLLTKNFSRCLDVLVEFTPVTVEYGSIEVAPGTNRFNITLCMIPDDLAVDLKTKCIVALLELGASEIVDELVARFREIENVEDCGDQYLDIAEAFMDKGEFERALLLLEPMVNSETYSLAAVWLRHAECWVGCGDNDRAIKSYEIVRKLGPQHLGARIELSKLYKAKGQFKNAIAVLEQDPYSQDKLDASVLYERVKLLYKAKRYDEYFRDALLLLSRHSLTVRTKMELTSIARSTNHKARVEILQRDRLSRGEPVEEPEQLEFCNANEPSEKEEFLLVMQMCKTACRLGKYGILQRVTFTALTSKRFSAENDHLMYLALLSCIRNADSYSGFNVVREIVRSRNRNQHWNLLNIIIQKAEDSRHNRFMMRQLGKEDAFSYLHILHANNCLVSGTYKYALNDYISLFKTNPSSLLALLIAVTLLQMACQKFSGKKNQLVVQSLGFMKTYMELRGKECEQESNYNMGRVMHQLGLLPSAMHFYKLVLTKQPSELVKSRESLLDLRKEAAFNLHLIYMQSGNPEMARMYLEDYITI
;
A
#
# COMPACT_ATOMS: atom_id res chain seq x y z
N MET A 1 -22.17 14.53 41.07
CA MET A 1 -22.48 14.04 42.42
C MET A 1 -23.88 13.47 42.38
N ASP A 2 -23.94 12.17 42.62
CA ASP A 2 -25.04 11.32 43.09
C ASP A 2 -26.32 11.23 42.22
N GLN A 3 -26.54 10.12 41.50
CA GLN A 3 -26.92 8.76 41.91
C GLN A 3 -28.44 8.55 42.08
N VAL A 4 -28.89 7.36 41.61
CA VAL A 4 -29.94 6.45 42.16
C VAL A 4 -31.38 6.62 41.62
N LYS A 5 -32.17 5.59 41.22
CA LYS A 5 -32.07 4.11 41.23
C LYS A 5 -33.16 3.47 40.31
N GLU A 6 -32.80 2.32 39.73
CA GLU A 6 -33.52 1.03 39.55
C GLU A 6 -35.06 0.90 39.48
N SER A 7 -35.54 0.40 38.32
CA SER A 7 -36.33 -0.85 38.01
C SER A 7 -37.58 -1.26 38.85
N PRO A 8 -38.37 -2.34 38.54
CA PRO A 8 -38.37 -3.29 37.40
C PRO A 8 -39.78 -3.70 36.85
N LYS A 9 -39.84 -4.39 35.69
CA LYS A 9 -40.44 -5.75 35.49
C LYS A 9 -40.84 -6.03 34.02
N LYS A 10 -40.31 -7.16 33.51
CA LYS A 10 -40.75 -7.91 32.31
C LYS A 10 -41.88 -8.88 32.69
N VAL A 11 -42.79 -9.17 31.75
CA VAL A 11 -43.33 -10.53 31.47
C VAL A 11 -43.64 -10.63 29.97
N ASP A 12 -43.24 -11.77 29.39
CA ASP A 12 -43.43 -12.32 28.05
C ASP A 12 -44.94 -12.49 27.67
N GLN A 13 -45.44 -12.92 26.51
CA GLN A 13 -44.98 -13.58 25.28
C GLN A 13 -46.20 -13.57 24.32
N GLU A 14 -45.98 -13.73 23.01
CA GLU A 14 -46.83 -14.39 21.99
C GLU A 14 -47.04 -13.64 20.65
N SER A 15 -46.85 -14.47 19.63
CA SER A 15 -46.80 -14.32 18.18
C SER A 15 -48.14 -14.06 17.50
N SER A 16 -48.14 -13.34 16.37
CA SER A 16 -48.54 -13.86 15.04
C SER A 16 -48.77 -12.74 14.01
N GLU A 17 -48.11 -12.93 12.86
CA GLU A 17 -48.51 -12.62 11.48
C GLU A 17 -49.49 -11.46 11.19
N LYS A 18 -49.00 -10.47 10.44
CA LYS A 18 -49.84 -9.59 9.61
C LYS A 18 -49.25 -9.43 8.21
N THR A 19 -49.89 -10.09 7.26
CA THR A 19 -49.97 -9.71 5.84
C THR A 19 -50.70 -8.38 5.71
N LEU A 20 -50.15 -7.45 4.92
CA LEU A 20 -50.79 -6.17 4.59
C LEU A 20 -51.06 -6.12 3.08
N ALA A 21 -52.35 -5.98 2.76
CA ALA A 21 -52.90 -5.73 1.45
C ALA A 21 -52.76 -4.24 1.05
N GLU A 22 -52.78 -4.01 -0.25
CA GLU A 22 -52.75 -2.73 -0.98
C GLU A 22 -53.86 -1.76 -0.56
N PRO A 23 -53.68 -0.43 -0.71
CA PRO A 23 -54.76 0.53 -0.63
C PRO A 23 -55.24 1.06 -1.99
N ASP A 24 -56.55 1.25 -2.04
CA ASP A 24 -57.43 1.65 -3.13
C ASP A 24 -57.13 2.97 -3.85
N ASN A 25 -57.47 2.94 -5.14
CA ASN A 25 -57.66 4.06 -6.05
C ASN A 25 -58.85 4.94 -5.64
N ILE A 26 -58.62 6.25 -5.54
CA ILE A 26 -59.69 7.27 -5.59
C ILE A 26 -59.39 8.20 -6.76
N VAL A 27 -60.24 8.15 -7.78
CA VAL A 27 -60.23 9.02 -8.96
C VAL A 27 -61.09 10.26 -8.68
N PRO A 28 -60.62 11.49 -8.96
CA PRO A 28 -61.49 12.63 -9.18
C PRO A 28 -61.72 12.88 -10.68
N ASN A 29 -63.00 13.04 -11.04
CA ASN A 29 -63.50 13.39 -12.36
C ASN A 29 -62.85 14.65 -12.94
N ILE A 30 -62.25 14.53 -14.13
CA ILE A 30 -61.88 15.67 -14.99
C ILE A 30 -62.89 15.77 -16.13
N ILE A 31 -63.44 16.98 -16.26
CA ILE A 31 -64.38 17.42 -17.29
C ILE A 31 -63.69 17.34 -18.66
N VAL A 32 -64.32 16.59 -19.57
CA VAL A 32 -63.96 16.50 -20.99
C VAL A 32 -64.19 17.86 -21.65
N ALA A 33 -63.14 18.45 -22.21
CA ALA A 33 -63.21 19.55 -23.15
C ALA A 33 -62.66 19.08 -24.51
N ASP A 34 -63.38 19.45 -25.57
CA ASP A 34 -63.37 18.89 -26.92
C ASP A 34 -62.00 18.70 -27.60
N SER A 35 -61.83 17.52 -28.20
CA SER A 35 -60.65 17.05 -28.94
C SER A 35 -60.69 17.39 -30.44
N SER A 36 -61.04 18.61 -30.84
CA SER A 36 -61.31 18.93 -32.26
C SER A 36 -60.23 19.73 -33.01
N VAL A 37 -59.00 19.91 -32.48
CA VAL A 37 -57.99 20.79 -33.13
C VAL A 37 -56.73 20.11 -33.67
N LEU A 38 -56.53 18.80 -33.52
CA LEU A 38 -55.31 18.13 -34.03
C LEU A 38 -55.62 17.16 -35.17
N GLN A 39 -55.79 17.72 -36.38
CA GLN A 39 -55.61 16.96 -37.62
C GLN A 39 -54.16 16.46 -37.71
N THR A 40 -54.01 15.16 -37.95
CA THR A 40 -52.75 14.49 -38.27
C THR A 40 -52.04 15.19 -39.43
N ILE A 41 -50.80 15.62 -39.21
CA ILE A 41 -49.93 16.11 -40.26
C ILE A 41 -49.43 14.87 -41.04
N GLU A 42 -50.10 14.53 -42.13
CA GLU A 42 -49.51 13.69 -43.17
C GLU A 42 -48.40 14.49 -43.85
N LEU A 43 -47.16 14.14 -43.54
CA LEU A 43 -46.00 14.55 -44.30
C LEU A 43 -45.94 13.65 -45.53
N GLU A 44 -46.29 14.18 -46.70
CA GLU A 44 -46.03 13.53 -47.99
C GLU A 44 -44.53 13.22 -48.10
N GLU A 45 -44.21 11.93 -48.25
CA GLU A 45 -42.90 11.46 -48.69
C GLU A 45 -42.65 12.00 -50.11
N ILE A 46 -41.59 12.78 -50.25
CA ILE A 46 -41.02 13.09 -51.56
C ILE A 46 -39.67 12.37 -51.61
N ASP A 47 -39.61 11.40 -52.50
CA ASP A 47 -38.44 10.60 -52.86
C ASP A 47 -37.20 11.46 -53.05
N ALA A 48 -36.12 11.05 -52.38
CA ALA A 48 -34.76 11.33 -52.80
C ALA A 48 -34.02 10.00 -52.88
N THR A 49 -34.05 9.41 -54.06
CA THR A 49 -33.35 8.18 -54.41
C THR A 49 -31.86 8.41 -54.65
N SER A 50 -31.09 7.42 -54.17
CA SER A 50 -29.77 6.94 -54.63
C SER A 50 -28.48 7.66 -54.20
N ALA A 51 -27.70 6.96 -53.35
CA ALA A 51 -26.34 6.55 -53.69
C ALA A 51 -25.95 5.30 -52.87
N ASN A 52 -25.84 4.17 -53.57
CA ASN A 52 -25.31 2.91 -53.07
C ASN A 52 -23.82 3.02 -52.71
N TYR A 53 -23.41 2.39 -51.60
CA TYR A 53 -22.08 1.79 -51.49
C TYR A 53 -22.21 0.43 -50.80
N ASN A 54 -21.97 -0.62 -51.58
CA ASN A 54 -21.82 -2.00 -51.12
C ASN A 54 -20.46 -2.17 -50.42
N SER A 55 -20.44 -2.93 -49.33
CA SER A 55 -19.22 -3.58 -48.84
C SER A 55 -19.57 -4.95 -48.26
N ASN A 56 -19.34 -5.96 -49.10
CA ASN A 56 -18.88 -7.33 -48.84
C ASN A 56 -19.52 -8.19 -47.73
N GLU A 57 -20.01 -9.33 -48.22
CA GLU A 57 -20.31 -10.59 -47.53
C GLU A 57 -19.24 -11.04 -46.55
N PHE A 58 -19.69 -11.67 -45.45
CA PHE A 58 -19.03 -12.83 -44.87
C PHE A 58 -20.08 -13.83 -44.37
N VAL A 59 -19.87 -15.09 -44.74
CA VAL A 59 -20.73 -16.27 -44.48
C VAL A 59 -20.70 -16.64 -42.98
N PRO A 60 -21.85 -17.02 -42.36
CA PRO A 60 -21.86 -17.57 -41.01
C PRO A 60 -21.59 -19.08 -41.03
N ALA A 61 -20.71 -19.55 -40.14
CA ALA A 61 -20.58 -20.96 -39.80
C ALA A 61 -21.35 -21.23 -38.49
N GLU A 62 -22.22 -22.24 -38.53
CA GLU A 62 -22.96 -22.76 -37.37
C GLU A 62 -22.02 -23.45 -36.37
N ILE A 63 -22.24 -23.22 -35.07
CA ILE A 63 -21.82 -24.15 -34.01
C ILE A 63 -23.01 -24.39 -33.08
N ILE A 64 -23.17 -25.67 -32.77
CA ILE A 64 -24.23 -26.37 -32.06
C ILE A 64 -24.39 -25.89 -30.60
N LYS A 65 -25.65 -25.76 -30.14
CA LYS A 65 -26.04 -25.49 -28.75
C LYS A 65 -26.00 -26.77 -27.90
N ILE A 66 -25.47 -26.67 -26.68
CA ILE A 66 -25.82 -27.57 -25.57
C ILE A 66 -26.12 -26.69 -24.33
N TYR A 67 -27.22 -27.02 -23.66
CA TYR A 67 -27.83 -26.30 -22.54
C TYR A 67 -27.18 -26.66 -21.20
N GLU A 68 -27.09 -25.68 -20.31
CA GLU A 68 -26.80 -25.85 -18.88
C GLU A 68 -28.11 -26.07 -18.09
N VAL A 69 -28.05 -26.94 -17.07
CA VAL A 69 -29.04 -27.03 -15.98
C VAL A 69 -28.25 -27.11 -14.65
N PRO A 70 -28.67 -26.37 -13.59
CA PRO A 70 -27.94 -26.23 -12.34
C PRO A 70 -28.34 -27.29 -11.30
N VAL A 71 -27.47 -27.54 -10.30
CA VAL A 71 -27.83 -28.27 -9.07
C VAL A 71 -27.16 -27.64 -7.84
N GLU A 72 -27.93 -27.63 -6.76
CA GLU A 72 -27.78 -27.00 -5.45
C GLU A 72 -26.78 -27.68 -4.50
N ASN A 73 -26.47 -26.97 -3.40
CA ASN A 73 -25.68 -27.38 -2.24
C ASN A 73 -26.39 -28.45 -1.38
N GLU A 74 -25.64 -29.38 -0.78
CA GLU A 74 -25.40 -29.51 0.68
C GLU A 74 -24.89 -30.93 1.09
N VAL A 75 -24.15 -30.92 2.22
CA VAL A 75 -23.89 -31.97 3.24
C VAL A 75 -22.60 -32.81 3.13
N ASP A 76 -21.70 -32.52 4.07
CA ASP A 76 -20.57 -33.32 4.56
C ASP A 76 -21.00 -34.69 5.10
N VAL A 77 -20.32 -35.76 4.66
CA VAL A 77 -20.24 -37.02 5.39
C VAL A 77 -18.79 -37.52 5.35
N CYS A 78 -18.16 -37.51 6.53
CA CYS A 78 -16.87 -38.10 6.82
C CYS A 78 -16.83 -39.60 6.44
N TYR A 79 -15.79 -40.01 5.72
CA TYR A 79 -15.25 -41.36 5.85
C TYR A 79 -13.94 -41.27 6.63
N GLU A 80 -13.97 -41.75 7.88
CA GLU A 80 -12.78 -42.11 8.64
C GLU A 80 -12.00 -43.14 7.83
N THR A 81 -10.81 -42.78 7.36
CA THR A 81 -9.81 -43.75 6.91
C THR A 81 -8.82 -43.94 8.04
N ALA A 82 -8.66 -45.20 8.43
CA ALA A 82 -7.93 -45.63 9.61
C ALA A 82 -6.49 -45.08 9.66
N GLU A 83 -6.07 -44.60 10.82
CA GLU A 83 -4.68 -44.27 11.12
C GLU A 83 -3.80 -45.51 10.92
N GLU A 84 -2.96 -45.48 9.88
CA GLU A 84 -1.90 -46.48 9.69
C GLU A 84 -0.72 -46.16 10.61
N THR A 85 -0.23 -47.17 11.33
CA THR A 85 0.87 -47.00 12.29
C THR A 85 2.18 -46.52 11.63
N PRO A 86 3.04 -45.74 12.34
CA PRO A 86 4.30 -45.19 11.78
C PRO A 86 5.24 -46.22 11.13
N LEU A 87 5.19 -47.46 11.64
CA LEU A 87 5.99 -48.59 11.16
C LEU A 87 5.53 -49.14 9.79
N ALA A 88 4.28 -48.89 9.40
CA ALA A 88 3.74 -49.27 8.10
C ALA A 88 4.23 -48.29 7.01
N GLN A 89 4.30 -47.00 7.33
CA GLN A 89 4.75 -45.94 6.43
C GLN A 89 6.24 -46.03 6.09
N GLU A 90 7.13 -46.34 7.04
CA GLU A 90 8.56 -46.55 6.76
C GLU A 90 8.80 -47.73 5.79
N ASN A 91 8.01 -48.81 5.91
CA ASN A 91 8.10 -49.98 5.05
C ASN A 91 7.53 -49.72 3.64
N ILE A 92 6.58 -48.78 3.50
CA ILE A 92 6.04 -48.33 2.22
C ILE A 92 7.07 -47.43 1.51
N LEU A 93 7.69 -46.50 2.25
CA LEU A 93 8.72 -45.60 1.72
C LEU A 93 9.98 -46.35 1.24
N THR A 94 10.43 -47.36 1.98
CA THR A 94 11.56 -48.21 1.55
C THR A 94 11.22 -49.09 0.35
N ARG A 95 9.97 -49.54 0.20
CA ARG A 95 9.51 -50.26 -1.01
C ARG A 95 9.43 -49.35 -2.23
N GLN A 96 8.84 -48.16 -2.08
CA GLN A 96 8.75 -47.15 -3.15
C GLN A 96 10.13 -46.69 -3.65
N PHE A 97 11.14 -46.66 -2.76
CA PHE A 97 12.53 -46.43 -3.15
C PHE A 97 13.13 -47.62 -3.93
N LEU A 98 12.91 -48.85 -3.48
CA LEU A 98 13.39 -50.07 -4.15
C LEU A 98 12.76 -50.29 -5.54
N ASP A 99 11.52 -49.79 -5.73
CA ASP A 99 10.79 -49.85 -6.99
C ASP A 99 11.15 -48.69 -7.95
N GLY A 100 12.02 -47.76 -7.52
CA GLY A 100 12.53 -46.66 -8.35
C GLY A 100 11.57 -45.47 -8.51
N GLU A 101 10.49 -45.42 -7.73
CA GLU A 101 9.44 -44.39 -7.82
C GLU A 101 9.78 -43.12 -7.01
N LEU A 102 10.75 -43.20 -6.09
CA LEU A 102 11.18 -42.08 -5.22
C LEU A 102 12.69 -41.84 -5.34
N SER A 103 13.10 -40.56 -5.39
CA SER A 103 14.52 -40.20 -5.29
C SER A 103 14.99 -40.29 -3.83
N LEU A 104 16.26 -40.64 -3.60
CA LEU A 104 16.78 -40.85 -2.24
C LEU A 104 16.84 -39.54 -1.40
N SER A 105 16.85 -38.37 -2.06
CA SER A 105 16.64 -37.07 -1.41
C SER A 105 15.23 -36.94 -0.82
N ASP A 106 14.21 -37.41 -1.54
CA ASP A 106 12.82 -37.36 -1.10
C ASP A 106 12.55 -38.38 0.02
N LEU A 107 13.27 -39.50 0.03
CA LEU A 107 13.23 -40.49 1.11
C LEU A 107 13.85 -39.93 2.40
N ALA A 108 15.00 -39.26 2.29
CA ALA A 108 15.67 -38.63 3.42
C ALA A 108 14.83 -37.49 4.02
N GLU A 109 14.22 -36.63 3.19
CA GLU A 109 13.34 -35.54 3.64
C GLU A 109 12.05 -36.05 4.32
N LYS A 110 11.43 -37.13 3.80
CA LYS A 110 10.18 -37.68 4.36
C LYS A 110 10.38 -38.49 5.64
N ILE A 111 11.55 -39.09 5.83
CA ILE A 111 11.91 -39.76 7.09
C ILE A 111 12.21 -38.71 8.18
N ASP A 112 12.78 -37.57 7.80
CA ASP A 112 13.13 -36.50 8.75
C ASP A 112 11.90 -35.70 9.23
N GLN A 113 10.89 -35.49 8.37
CA GLN A 113 9.60 -34.91 8.79
C GLN A 113 8.91 -35.72 9.91
N ASN A 114 9.12 -37.04 9.93
CA ASN A 114 8.59 -37.91 10.99
C ASN A 114 9.45 -37.91 12.26
N THR A 115 10.68 -37.40 12.21
CA THR A 115 11.59 -37.32 13.38
C THR A 115 11.56 -35.91 14.00
N GLN A 116 11.41 -34.87 13.19
CA GLN A 116 11.28 -33.48 13.66
C GLN A 116 9.92 -33.16 14.31
N ALA A 117 8.87 -33.94 14.03
CA ALA A 117 7.58 -33.81 14.71
C ALA A 117 7.65 -34.12 16.22
N ASP A 118 8.72 -34.79 16.68
CA ASP A 118 8.94 -35.14 18.08
C ASP A 118 9.98 -34.21 18.80
N GLU A 119 10.57 -33.21 18.12
CA GLU A 119 11.61 -32.32 18.69
C GLU A 119 11.23 -30.82 18.73
N GLU A 120 9.94 -30.47 18.81
CA GLU A 120 9.55 -29.16 19.36
C GLU A 120 9.63 -29.18 20.89
N ILE A 121 10.86 -29.18 21.42
CA ILE A 121 11.12 -28.85 22.83
C ILE A 121 11.06 -27.32 22.96
N ASP A 122 10.24 -26.81 23.87
CA ASP A 122 10.17 -25.39 24.23
C ASP A 122 11.48 -24.96 24.93
N TYR A 123 12.27 -24.14 24.23
CA TYR A 123 13.60 -23.70 24.68
C TYR A 123 13.57 -22.48 25.63
N ASN A 124 12.38 -22.05 26.10
CA ASN A 124 12.26 -21.01 27.12
C ASN A 124 12.25 -21.55 28.57
N ALA A 125 12.44 -22.85 28.80
CA ALA A 125 12.48 -23.40 30.15
C ALA A 125 13.82 -23.13 30.86
N PRO A 126 13.82 -22.62 32.11
CA PRO A 126 15.03 -22.42 32.88
C PRO A 126 15.70 -23.75 33.24
N VAL A 127 17.04 -23.73 33.31
CA VAL A 127 17.89 -24.89 33.58
C VAL A 127 17.61 -25.49 34.97
N GLU A 128 17.00 -26.67 35.02
CA GLU A 128 16.99 -27.49 36.24
C GLU A 128 18.31 -28.28 36.36
N SER A 129 18.86 -28.23 37.57
CA SER A 129 20.10 -28.85 38.01
C SER A 129 20.10 -30.37 37.91
N VAL A 130 21.23 -30.91 37.45
CA VAL A 130 21.57 -32.34 37.42
C VAL A 130 21.39 -33.02 38.80
N PRO A 131 20.61 -34.10 38.93
CA PRO A 131 20.64 -34.93 40.13
C PRO A 131 21.67 -36.06 39.98
N THR A 132 22.65 -36.06 40.88
CA THR A 132 23.58 -37.16 41.19
C THR A 132 22.87 -38.41 41.73
N GLU A 133 23.36 -39.59 41.34
CA GLU A 133 22.89 -40.92 41.77
C GLU A 133 23.08 -41.16 43.28
N ILE A 134 22.01 -41.57 43.99
CA ILE A 134 22.09 -42.37 45.22
C ILE A 134 20.99 -43.45 45.18
N ASN A 135 21.42 -44.69 45.44
CA ASN A 135 20.64 -45.92 45.54
C ASN A 135 19.94 -46.00 46.90
N GLU A 136 18.62 -46.28 46.96
CA GLU A 136 18.00 -47.04 48.06
C GLU A 136 16.56 -47.49 47.75
N SER A 137 16.13 -48.54 48.46
CA SER A 137 15.14 -49.55 48.04
C SER A 137 13.75 -49.49 48.73
N LYS A 138 12.73 -49.98 47.99
CA LYS A 138 11.42 -50.61 48.37
C LYS A 138 10.14 -49.77 48.61
N ASN A 139 9.08 -50.20 47.88
CA ASN A 139 7.61 -50.20 48.12
C ASN A 139 6.90 -48.82 48.28
N SER A 140 5.70 -48.52 47.75
CA SER A 140 4.58 -49.29 47.15
C SER A 140 3.55 -48.32 46.52
N GLU A 141 2.97 -48.74 45.40
CA GLU A 141 1.63 -48.46 44.84
C GLU A 141 1.02 -47.02 44.80
N LYS A 142 0.82 -46.49 43.58
CA LYS A 142 -0.50 -46.43 42.91
C LYS A 142 -0.38 -45.91 41.46
N LYS A 143 -1.37 -46.32 40.68
CA LYS A 143 -1.44 -46.37 39.21
C LYS A 143 -1.62 -45.00 38.57
N ASP A 144 -0.83 -44.72 37.55
CA ASP A 144 -1.29 -44.05 36.33
C ASP A 144 -0.79 -44.82 35.11
N VAL A 145 -1.75 -45.32 34.34
CA VAL A 145 -1.53 -46.17 33.17
C VAL A 145 -1.17 -45.26 32.01
N LYS A 146 0.14 -45.06 31.77
CA LYS A 146 0.63 -44.71 30.43
C LYS A 146 0.68 -45.99 29.59
N PRO A 147 0.19 -45.99 28.34
CA PRO A 147 0.16 -47.20 27.53
C PRO A 147 1.62 -47.59 27.23
N VAL A 148 2.09 -48.66 27.87
CA VAL A 148 3.31 -49.32 27.44
C VAL A 148 2.98 -49.98 26.11
N ILE A 149 3.18 -49.24 25.01
CA ILE A 149 3.43 -49.88 23.72
C ILE A 149 4.75 -50.62 23.92
N LYS A 150 4.66 -51.89 24.31
CA LYS A 150 5.79 -52.82 24.20
C LYS A 150 6.15 -52.84 22.71
N ARG A 151 7.10 -52.01 22.29
CA ARG A 151 7.78 -52.19 21.01
C ARG A 151 8.31 -53.61 21.05
N ARG A 152 7.65 -54.53 20.34
CA ARG A 152 8.21 -55.85 20.07
C ARG A 152 9.57 -55.57 19.45
N HIS A 153 10.65 -55.98 20.12
CA HIS A 153 11.94 -56.08 19.45
C HIS A 153 11.82 -57.14 18.36
N GLU A 154 11.34 -56.73 17.19
CA GLU A 154 11.46 -57.52 15.99
C GLU A 154 12.95 -57.63 15.65
N ARG A 155 13.38 -58.86 15.38
CA ARG A 155 14.77 -59.26 15.31
C ARG A 155 15.50 -58.43 14.25
N ARG A 156 16.39 -57.52 14.68
CA ARG A 156 17.45 -56.93 13.84
C ARG A 156 18.53 -57.96 13.43
N VAL A 157 18.39 -59.19 13.92
CA VAL A 157 19.27 -60.33 13.66
C VAL A 157 18.65 -61.18 12.56
N LEU A 158 19.41 -61.47 11.50
CA LEU A 158 18.98 -62.33 10.40
C LEU A 158 18.44 -63.67 10.93
N PRO A 159 17.23 -64.11 10.51
CA PRO A 159 16.75 -65.45 10.79
C PRO A 159 17.68 -66.53 10.21
N GLN A 160 17.79 -67.68 10.89
CA GLN A 160 18.78 -68.73 10.61
C GLN A 160 18.84 -69.23 9.14
N PRO A 161 17.73 -69.36 8.38
CA PRO A 161 17.78 -69.70 6.96
C PRO A 161 18.44 -68.61 6.09
N TYR A 162 18.14 -67.35 6.37
CA TYR A 162 18.70 -66.21 5.64
C TYR A 162 20.13 -65.91 6.08
N HIS A 163 20.52 -66.28 7.31
CA HIS A 163 21.92 -66.21 7.76
C HIS A 163 22.82 -67.16 6.96
N GLY A 164 22.32 -68.35 6.61
CA GLY A 164 23.00 -69.29 5.71
C GLY A 164 23.09 -68.74 4.28
N LEU A 165 22.00 -68.19 3.75
CA LEU A 165 21.96 -67.56 2.43
C LEU A 165 22.90 -66.35 2.33
N MET A 166 22.98 -65.54 3.39
CA MET A 166 23.91 -64.41 3.50
C MET A 166 25.38 -64.86 3.57
N GLY A 167 25.66 -65.94 4.30
CA GLY A 167 27.00 -66.55 4.33
C GLY A 167 27.44 -67.06 2.95
N GLN A 168 26.53 -67.70 2.22
CA GLN A 168 26.79 -68.14 0.84
C GLN A 168 26.96 -66.96 -0.13
N ALA A 169 26.20 -65.86 0.04
CA ALA A 169 26.38 -64.65 -0.74
C ALA A 169 27.77 -64.03 -0.53
N ASN A 170 28.23 -63.95 0.72
CA ASN A 170 29.59 -63.49 1.06
C ASN A 170 30.68 -64.43 0.49
N GLU A 171 30.44 -65.75 0.52
CA GLU A 171 31.36 -66.74 -0.05
C GLU A 171 31.44 -66.65 -1.58
N CYS A 172 30.31 -66.44 -2.26
CA CYS A 172 30.24 -66.20 -3.70
C CYS A 172 30.94 -64.89 -4.09
N PHE A 173 30.82 -63.84 -3.27
CA PHE A 173 31.58 -62.60 -3.45
C PHE A 173 33.08 -62.83 -3.32
N ALA A 174 33.54 -63.55 -2.28
CA ALA A 174 34.94 -63.90 -2.09
C ALA A 174 35.52 -64.76 -3.24
N LYS A 175 34.67 -65.54 -3.92
CA LYS A 175 35.02 -66.33 -5.12
C LYS A 175 34.95 -65.53 -6.43
N GLY A 176 34.62 -64.24 -6.39
CA GLY A 176 34.52 -63.37 -7.56
C GLY A 176 33.25 -63.54 -8.40
N GLN A 177 32.26 -64.30 -7.92
CA GLN A 177 30.97 -64.50 -8.59
C GLN A 177 30.00 -63.37 -8.21
N ILE A 178 30.22 -62.20 -8.80
CA ILE A 178 29.55 -60.96 -8.39
C ILE A 178 28.03 -61.00 -8.67
N GLN A 179 27.60 -61.49 -9.84
CA GLN A 179 26.18 -61.47 -10.22
C GLN A 179 25.31 -62.39 -9.36
N THR A 180 25.82 -63.57 -8.98
CA THR A 180 25.10 -64.50 -8.10
C THR A 180 25.04 -63.95 -6.67
N ALA A 181 26.11 -63.33 -6.19
CA ALA A 181 26.14 -62.68 -4.89
C ALA A 181 25.11 -61.53 -4.79
N ILE A 182 24.95 -60.71 -5.85
CA ILE A 182 23.93 -59.65 -5.90
C ILE A 182 22.52 -60.23 -5.82
N GLN A 183 22.22 -61.27 -6.60
CA GLN A 183 20.90 -61.92 -6.59
C GLN A 183 20.54 -62.46 -5.20
N MET A 184 21.49 -63.13 -4.55
CA MET A 184 21.29 -63.67 -3.20
C MET A 184 21.10 -62.56 -2.16
N CYS A 185 21.87 -61.47 -2.23
CA CYS A 185 21.68 -60.33 -1.32
C CYS A 185 20.32 -59.64 -1.52
N MET A 186 19.86 -59.48 -2.77
CA MET A 186 18.55 -58.91 -3.08
C MET A 186 17.40 -59.81 -2.62
N GLU A 187 17.55 -61.13 -2.69
CA GLU A 187 16.60 -62.07 -2.10
C GLU A 187 16.54 -61.96 -0.57
N VAL A 188 17.68 -61.76 0.10
CA VAL A 188 17.70 -61.52 1.55
C VAL A 188 16.99 -60.20 1.89
N ILE A 189 17.24 -59.13 1.13
CA ILE A 189 16.60 -57.81 1.32
C ILE A 189 15.08 -57.90 1.14
N ARG A 190 14.61 -58.61 0.10
CA ARG A 190 13.18 -58.79 -0.19
C ARG A 190 12.43 -59.44 0.97
N ASN A 191 13.09 -60.34 1.69
CA ASN A 191 12.49 -61.08 2.80
C ASN A 191 12.72 -60.40 4.16
N VAL A 192 13.87 -59.76 4.38
CA VAL A 192 14.25 -59.10 5.64
C VAL A 192 14.84 -57.72 5.34
N PRO A 193 14.00 -56.70 5.08
CA PRO A 193 14.46 -55.38 4.62
C PRO A 193 15.19 -54.57 5.71
N LYS A 194 15.03 -54.93 7.00
CA LYS A 194 15.62 -54.23 8.16
C LYS A 194 17.02 -54.73 8.55
N ALA A 195 17.57 -55.72 7.84
CA ALA A 195 18.88 -56.28 8.16
C ALA A 195 20.00 -55.45 7.52
N PRO A 196 21.04 -55.00 8.26
CA PRO A 196 22.11 -54.16 7.71
C PRO A 196 23.12 -54.95 6.85
N ASN A 197 23.42 -56.21 7.20
CA ASN A 197 24.50 -57.00 6.58
C ASN A 197 24.37 -57.15 5.04
N PRO A 198 23.20 -57.45 4.45
CA PRO A 198 23.03 -57.54 3.00
C PRO A 198 23.39 -56.25 2.27
N TYR A 199 23.02 -55.11 2.85
CA TYR A 199 23.35 -53.80 2.28
C TYR A 199 24.85 -53.48 2.42
N GLN A 200 25.52 -53.90 3.50
CA GLN A 200 26.98 -53.75 3.64
C GLN A 200 27.75 -54.57 2.60
N THR A 201 27.35 -55.82 2.36
CA THR A 201 27.99 -56.66 1.34
C THR A 201 27.71 -56.12 -0.07
N LEU A 202 26.49 -55.65 -0.35
CA LEU A 202 26.18 -54.99 -1.63
C LEU A 202 27.00 -53.71 -1.81
N ALA A 203 27.18 -52.90 -0.77
CA ALA A 203 28.03 -51.74 -0.82
C ALA A 203 29.47 -52.08 -1.23
N GLN A 204 30.07 -53.10 -0.60
CA GLN A 204 31.42 -53.58 -0.94
C GLN A 204 31.51 -54.13 -2.37
N ILE A 205 30.47 -54.82 -2.85
CA ILE A 205 30.41 -55.32 -4.22
C ILE A 205 30.43 -54.17 -5.24
N TYR A 206 29.64 -53.12 -4.98
CA TYR A 206 29.51 -51.99 -5.90
C TYR A 206 30.65 -50.96 -5.77
N GLU A 207 31.47 -51.03 -4.73
CA GLU A 207 32.54 -50.06 -4.43
C GLU A 207 33.52 -49.86 -5.60
N GLN A 208 33.83 -50.93 -6.34
CA GLN A 208 34.80 -50.88 -7.45
C GLN A 208 34.18 -50.52 -8.81
N ASN A 209 32.90 -50.82 -9.02
CA ASN A 209 32.25 -50.72 -10.34
C ASN A 209 31.30 -49.52 -10.44
N GLU A 210 30.52 -49.26 -9.39
CA GLU A 210 29.47 -48.23 -9.35
C GLU A 210 29.45 -47.58 -7.96
N PRO A 211 30.37 -46.63 -7.69
CA PRO A 211 30.61 -46.16 -6.34
C PRO A 211 29.45 -45.31 -5.79
N GLU A 212 28.61 -44.71 -6.65
CA GLU A 212 27.37 -44.03 -6.23
C GLU A 212 26.34 -45.00 -5.63
N LYS A 213 26.16 -46.19 -6.23
CA LYS A 213 25.28 -47.22 -5.67
C LYS A 213 25.86 -47.84 -4.40
N SER A 214 27.18 -47.97 -4.34
CA SER A 214 27.90 -48.39 -3.13
C SER A 214 27.63 -47.45 -1.94
N LEU A 215 27.71 -46.14 -2.17
CA LEU A 215 27.40 -45.12 -1.16
C LEU A 215 25.94 -45.24 -0.68
N GLN A 216 24.98 -45.41 -1.60
CA GLN A 216 23.56 -45.53 -1.27
C GLN A 216 23.27 -46.75 -0.38
N PHE A 217 23.84 -47.91 -0.70
CA PHE A 217 23.68 -49.11 0.13
C PHE A 217 24.40 -48.97 1.48
N SER A 218 25.55 -48.29 1.52
CA SER A 218 26.27 -48.02 2.76
C SER A 218 25.50 -47.10 3.70
N LEU A 219 24.82 -46.08 3.18
CA LEU A 219 23.97 -45.19 3.97
C LEU A 219 22.77 -45.92 4.57
N ILE A 220 22.08 -46.76 3.77
CA ILE A 220 20.98 -47.59 4.27
C ILE A 220 21.49 -48.54 5.37
N ALA A 221 22.65 -49.16 5.16
CA ALA A 221 23.26 -50.02 6.17
C ALA A 221 23.60 -49.27 7.47
N ALA A 222 24.12 -48.04 7.37
CA ALA A 222 24.46 -47.21 8.53
C ALA A 222 23.22 -46.74 9.28
N HIS A 223 22.16 -46.32 8.59
CA HIS A 223 20.87 -45.94 9.22
C HIS A 223 20.24 -47.10 10.00
N LEU A 224 20.39 -48.33 9.52
CA LEU A 224 19.88 -49.53 10.18
C LEU A 224 20.76 -49.99 11.36
N ASN A 225 21.97 -49.45 11.52
CA ASN A 225 22.92 -49.79 12.58
C ASN A 225 23.16 -48.63 13.57
N PRO A 226 22.59 -48.66 14.79
CA PRO A 226 22.64 -47.54 15.73
C PRO A 226 24.01 -47.23 16.38
N LYS A 227 25.03 -48.08 16.21
CA LYS A 227 26.34 -47.94 16.88
C LYS A 227 27.50 -47.80 15.90
N ASN A 228 27.22 -47.33 14.69
CA ASN A 228 28.22 -47.32 13.63
C ASN A 228 29.07 -46.04 13.67
N ASP A 229 30.39 -46.19 13.75
CA ASP A 229 31.35 -45.07 13.69
C ASP A 229 31.60 -44.58 12.24
N LEU A 230 31.08 -45.31 11.25
CA LEU A 230 31.30 -45.05 9.82
C LEU A 230 30.56 -43.80 9.27
N TRP A 231 29.83 -43.03 10.08
CA TRP A 231 29.10 -41.84 9.62
C TRP A 231 30.01 -40.73 9.08
N GLU A 232 31.21 -40.59 9.64
CA GLU A 232 32.20 -39.61 9.18
C GLU A 232 32.72 -39.95 7.77
N ASP A 233 33.07 -41.22 7.54
CA ASP A 233 33.55 -41.70 6.24
C ASP A 233 32.46 -41.64 5.17
N LEU A 234 31.21 -41.90 5.56
CA LEU A 234 30.05 -41.75 4.67
C LEU A 234 29.77 -40.29 4.35
N ALA A 235 29.93 -39.37 5.30
CA ALA A 235 29.78 -37.94 5.07
C ALA A 235 30.84 -37.40 4.10
N LYS A 236 32.11 -37.81 4.26
CA LYS A 236 33.21 -37.48 3.35
C LYS A 236 32.97 -38.07 1.95
N SER A 237 32.49 -39.30 1.88
CA SER A 237 32.14 -39.95 0.61
C SER A 237 31.00 -39.22 -0.09
N SER A 238 29.91 -38.89 0.61
CA SER A 238 28.80 -38.08 0.06
C SER A 238 29.25 -36.70 -0.45
N LEU A 239 30.22 -36.07 0.22
CA LEU A 239 30.82 -34.81 -0.23
C LEU A 239 31.64 -35.00 -1.53
N ASN A 240 32.42 -36.07 -1.64
CA ASN A 240 33.17 -36.38 -2.86
C ASN A 240 32.27 -36.59 -4.09
N PHE A 241 31.02 -37.04 -3.89
CA PHE A 241 30.00 -37.15 -4.94
C PHE A 241 29.16 -35.87 -5.15
N GLY A 242 29.48 -34.77 -4.44
CA GLY A 242 28.78 -33.49 -4.58
C GLY A 242 27.41 -33.40 -3.88
N ASN A 243 27.01 -34.41 -3.12
CA ASN A 243 25.72 -34.46 -2.43
C ASN A 243 25.79 -33.82 -1.03
N VAL A 244 25.84 -32.48 -1.00
CA VAL A 244 26.08 -31.73 0.25
C VAL A 244 24.98 -31.91 1.30
N LYS A 245 23.70 -31.91 0.89
CA LYS A 245 22.58 -32.12 1.83
C LYS A 245 22.67 -33.46 2.56
N GLN A 246 23.06 -34.52 1.85
CA GLN A 246 23.23 -35.86 2.40
C GLN A 246 24.43 -35.92 3.37
N ALA A 247 25.52 -35.24 3.03
CA ALA A 247 26.68 -35.13 3.91
C ALA A 247 26.33 -34.46 5.25
N ILE A 248 25.51 -33.40 5.25
CA ILE A 248 25.07 -32.69 6.48
C ILE A 248 24.25 -33.60 7.41
N ILE A 249 23.39 -34.45 6.86
CA ILE A 249 22.61 -35.43 7.63
C ILE A 249 23.55 -36.46 8.27
N CYS A 250 24.53 -36.96 7.51
CA CYS A 250 25.52 -37.90 8.02
C CYS A 250 26.37 -37.29 9.13
N TYR A 251 26.82 -36.04 8.98
CA TYR A 251 27.54 -35.31 10.03
C TYR A 251 26.68 -35.07 11.28
N THR A 252 25.37 -34.86 11.14
CA THR A 252 24.47 -34.68 12.29
C THR A 252 24.37 -35.96 13.11
N LYS A 253 24.27 -37.12 12.44
CA LYS A 253 24.29 -38.43 13.11
C LYS A 253 25.65 -38.79 13.70
N ALA A 254 26.74 -38.36 13.05
CA ALA A 254 28.08 -38.50 13.61
C ALA A 254 28.23 -37.72 14.93
N ILE A 255 27.68 -36.50 15.00
CA ILE A 255 27.66 -35.67 16.22
C ILE A 255 26.83 -36.31 17.34
N GLU A 256 25.72 -36.98 17.03
CA GLU A 256 24.92 -37.70 18.03
C GLU A 256 25.69 -38.87 18.67
N ASN A 257 26.56 -39.53 17.89
CA ASN A 257 27.40 -40.63 18.37
C ASN A 257 28.62 -40.14 19.17
N ASP A 258 29.25 -39.04 18.74
CA ASP A 258 30.35 -38.38 19.46
C ASP A 258 30.13 -36.86 19.63
N PRO A 259 29.40 -36.44 20.69
CA PRO A 259 29.07 -35.04 20.92
C PRO A 259 30.25 -34.13 21.29
N LYS A 260 31.43 -34.68 21.58
CA LYS A 260 32.61 -33.91 22.00
C LYS A 260 33.56 -33.56 20.85
N ASN A 261 33.40 -34.19 19.69
CA ASN A 261 34.31 -33.98 18.57
C ASN A 261 34.06 -32.63 17.87
N ILE A 262 34.98 -31.69 18.09
CA ILE A 262 34.93 -30.33 17.56
C ILE A 262 35.00 -30.29 16.01
N GLU A 263 35.78 -31.20 15.40
CA GLU A 263 36.01 -31.21 13.94
C GLU A 263 34.71 -31.51 13.17
N LEU A 264 33.82 -32.33 13.74
CA LEU A 264 32.51 -32.64 13.15
C LEU A 264 31.58 -31.41 13.14
N TYR A 265 31.64 -30.59 14.19
CA TYR A 265 30.87 -29.35 14.25
C TYR A 265 31.41 -28.30 13.27
N GLU A 266 32.73 -28.17 13.14
CA GLU A 266 33.36 -27.22 12.19
C GLU A 266 33.05 -27.58 10.73
N THR A 267 33.27 -28.85 10.35
CA THR A 267 33.01 -29.32 8.98
C THR A 267 31.55 -29.20 8.60
N ARG A 268 30.62 -29.55 9.50
CA ARG A 268 29.17 -29.39 9.25
C ARG A 268 28.77 -27.92 9.11
N ALA A 269 29.25 -27.06 10.00
CA ALA A 269 28.95 -25.63 9.99
C ALA A 269 29.47 -24.94 8.72
N GLN A 270 30.67 -25.31 8.24
CA GLN A 270 31.23 -24.82 6.97
C GLN A 270 30.33 -25.19 5.80
N LEU A 271 29.93 -26.47 5.69
CA LEU A 271 29.07 -26.95 4.61
C LEU A 271 27.69 -26.27 4.59
N GLN A 272 27.10 -26.02 5.77
CA GLN A 272 25.82 -25.29 5.87
C GLN A 272 25.95 -23.83 5.45
N SER A 273 27.05 -23.17 5.83
CA SER A 273 27.29 -21.77 5.49
C SER A 273 27.60 -21.56 4.00
N GLU A 274 28.35 -22.47 3.37
CA GLU A 274 28.85 -22.31 2.01
C GLU A 274 27.84 -22.74 0.94
N PHE A 275 27.06 -23.80 1.20
CA PHE A 275 26.19 -24.41 0.17
C PHE A 275 24.70 -24.15 0.37
N LEU A 276 24.23 -23.96 1.61
CA LEU A 276 22.81 -23.70 1.93
C LEU A 276 22.54 -22.24 2.29
N ASN A 277 23.60 -21.42 2.45
CA ASN A 277 23.53 -20.05 2.94
C ASN A 277 22.73 -19.92 4.26
N ASP A 278 22.76 -20.97 5.09
CA ASP A 278 22.03 -21.02 6.36
C ASP A 278 22.99 -20.75 7.53
N GLN A 279 23.16 -19.48 7.84
CA GLN A 279 24.01 -19.03 8.96
C GLN A 279 23.39 -19.36 10.34
N LYS A 280 22.07 -19.53 10.41
CA LYS A 280 21.37 -19.81 11.68
C LYS A 280 21.61 -21.24 12.16
N ALA A 281 21.73 -22.20 11.24
CA ALA A 281 22.10 -23.57 11.57
C ALA A 281 23.51 -23.67 12.19
N LYS A 282 24.47 -22.88 11.67
CA LYS A 282 25.83 -22.76 12.22
C LYS A 282 25.83 -22.21 13.65
N ILE A 283 25.05 -21.16 13.92
CA ILE A 283 24.89 -20.58 15.27
C ILE A 283 24.34 -21.63 16.23
N LYS A 284 23.32 -22.40 15.82
CA LYS A 284 22.74 -23.50 16.62
C LYS A 284 23.74 -24.64 16.85
N ALA A 285 24.59 -24.95 15.87
CA ALA A 285 25.60 -26.00 16.00
C ALA A 285 26.63 -25.63 17.06
N TYR A 286 27.17 -24.40 17.02
CA TYR A 286 28.17 -23.95 17.99
C TYR A 286 27.60 -23.68 19.38
N SER A 287 26.33 -23.29 19.51
CA SER A 287 25.69 -23.19 20.82
C SER A 287 25.53 -24.57 21.49
N LYS A 288 25.16 -25.61 20.71
CA LYS A 288 25.15 -26.99 21.20
C LYS A 288 26.54 -27.46 21.61
N LEU A 289 27.57 -27.16 20.81
CA LEU A 289 28.96 -27.51 21.12
C LEU A 289 29.41 -26.90 22.46
N LEU A 290 29.14 -25.61 22.69
CA LEU A 290 29.52 -24.92 23.93
C LEU A 290 28.92 -25.58 25.18
N ASN A 291 27.69 -26.06 25.12
CA ASN A 291 27.05 -26.73 26.26
C ASN A 291 27.77 -28.03 26.67
N TYR A 292 28.33 -28.77 25.69
CA TYR A 292 29.03 -30.05 25.93
C TYR A 292 30.50 -29.89 26.35
N LEU A 293 31.13 -28.75 26.05
CA LEU A 293 32.52 -28.47 26.43
C LEU A 293 32.67 -28.21 27.94
N GLY A 294 33.71 -28.77 28.54
CA GLY A 294 34.02 -28.62 29.97
C GLY A 294 34.92 -27.41 30.29
N PRO A 295 35.20 -27.14 31.58
CA PRO A 295 36.16 -26.10 31.99
C PRO A 295 37.61 -26.42 31.60
N GLU A 296 37.94 -27.69 31.36
CA GLU A 296 39.27 -28.16 30.89
C GLU A 296 39.61 -27.66 29.47
N ASP A 297 38.59 -27.33 28.67
CA ASP A 297 38.70 -26.94 27.26
C ASP A 297 38.74 -25.41 27.06
N GLY A 298 39.12 -24.66 28.11
CA GLY A 298 39.05 -23.20 28.20
C GLY A 298 39.41 -22.38 26.93
N PRO A 299 40.56 -22.61 26.27
CA PRO A 299 40.90 -21.85 25.07
C PRO A 299 39.97 -22.12 23.87
N THR A 300 39.41 -23.33 23.76
CA THR A 300 38.42 -23.63 22.71
C THR A 300 37.05 -23.03 23.03
N VAL A 301 36.61 -23.05 24.30
CA VAL A 301 35.38 -22.37 24.74
C VAL A 301 35.45 -20.89 24.40
N MET A 302 36.59 -20.23 24.65
CA MET A 302 36.79 -18.83 24.30
C MET A 302 36.73 -18.58 22.79
N LYS A 303 37.42 -19.40 21.98
CA LYS A 303 37.40 -19.27 20.50
C LYS A 303 35.98 -19.35 19.94
N TYR A 304 35.19 -20.34 20.36
CA TYR A 304 33.83 -20.53 19.85
C TYR A 304 32.82 -19.55 20.44
N ALA A 305 32.99 -19.10 21.69
CA ALA A 305 32.16 -18.04 22.27
C ALA A 305 32.32 -16.72 21.51
N LYS A 306 33.55 -16.32 21.16
CA LYS A 306 33.83 -15.14 20.32
C LYS A 306 33.23 -15.27 18.92
N LEU A 307 33.44 -16.42 18.27
CA LEU A 307 32.91 -16.67 16.93
C LEU A 307 31.38 -16.65 16.94
N LEU A 308 30.75 -17.28 17.95
CA LEU A 308 29.30 -17.30 18.11
C LEU A 308 28.75 -15.90 18.40
N PHE A 309 29.43 -15.09 19.20
CA PHE A 309 29.07 -13.69 19.47
C PHE A 309 29.03 -12.86 18.18
N HIS A 310 30.11 -12.86 17.39
CA HIS A 310 30.17 -12.08 16.15
C HIS A 310 29.13 -12.52 15.12
N GLU A 311 28.91 -13.83 14.95
CA GLU A 311 27.92 -14.34 14.00
C GLU A 311 26.48 -14.11 14.48
N SER A 312 26.22 -14.19 15.79
CA SER A 312 24.90 -13.92 16.36
C SER A 312 24.52 -12.44 16.28
N ILE A 313 25.48 -11.52 16.42
CA ILE A 313 25.22 -10.08 16.26
C ILE A 313 24.89 -9.74 14.81
N LYS A 314 25.60 -10.31 13.83
CA LYS A 314 25.29 -10.12 12.39
C LYS A 314 23.86 -10.55 12.04
N GLU A 315 23.37 -11.61 12.68
CA GLU A 315 22.03 -12.17 12.46
C GLU A 315 20.95 -11.60 13.42
N ASN A 316 21.28 -10.61 14.27
CA ASN A 316 20.42 -10.01 15.29
C ASN A 316 19.84 -11.01 16.34
N LEU A 317 20.58 -12.06 16.70
CA LEU A 317 20.20 -13.09 17.67
C LEU A 317 20.82 -12.85 19.06
N ASN A 318 20.43 -11.75 19.72
CA ASN A 318 21.10 -11.24 20.92
C ASN A 318 21.05 -12.19 22.14
N GLN A 319 20.00 -13.00 22.29
CA GLN A 319 19.88 -13.94 23.43
C GLN A 319 20.89 -15.09 23.36
N ILE A 320 21.18 -15.60 22.15
CA ILE A 320 22.17 -16.66 21.96
C ILE A 320 23.57 -16.11 22.23
N ALA A 321 23.85 -14.89 21.77
CA ALA A 321 25.09 -14.19 22.08
C ALA A 321 25.26 -13.99 23.60
N PHE A 322 24.19 -13.61 24.30
CA PHE A 322 24.20 -13.44 25.76
C PHE A 322 24.56 -14.75 26.46
N ASN A 323 23.86 -15.84 26.13
CA ASN A 323 24.11 -17.15 26.73
C ASN A 323 25.54 -17.65 26.46
N ALA A 324 26.05 -17.42 25.25
CA ALA A 324 27.41 -17.82 24.87
C ALA A 324 28.48 -17.12 25.71
N MET A 325 28.35 -15.80 25.88
CA MET A 325 29.28 -15.00 26.68
C MET A 325 29.12 -15.28 28.17
N GLU A 326 27.90 -15.47 28.67
CA GLU A 326 27.65 -15.82 30.07
C GLU A 326 28.24 -17.20 30.41
N HIS A 327 28.12 -18.16 29.50
CA HIS A 327 28.69 -19.48 29.64
C HIS A 327 30.24 -19.43 29.66
N MET A 328 30.85 -18.54 28.87
CA MET A 328 32.29 -18.28 28.89
C MET A 328 32.74 -17.70 30.24
N LEU A 329 32.04 -16.69 30.77
CA LEU A 329 32.36 -16.07 32.07
C LEU A 329 32.21 -17.05 33.25
N LYS A 330 31.16 -17.89 33.25
CA LYS A 330 30.92 -18.88 34.32
C LYS A 330 31.94 -20.02 34.32
N LYS A 331 32.36 -20.49 33.15
CA LYS A 331 33.25 -21.67 33.04
C LYS A 331 34.74 -21.31 33.08
N CYS A 332 35.13 -20.12 32.62
CA CYS A 332 36.54 -19.74 32.49
C CYS A 332 36.82 -18.31 33.01
N PRO A 333 36.62 -18.02 34.31
CA PRO A 333 36.83 -16.67 34.85
C PRO A 333 38.30 -16.21 34.80
N GLU A 334 39.27 -17.14 34.89
CA GLU A 334 40.71 -16.82 34.93
C GLU A 334 41.30 -16.43 33.57
N LEU A 335 40.62 -16.73 32.46
CA LEU A 335 41.09 -16.46 31.10
C LEU A 335 40.46 -15.20 30.49
N VAL A 336 39.51 -14.55 31.17
CA VAL A 336 38.79 -13.37 30.67
C VAL A 336 39.73 -12.17 30.62
N THR A 337 39.90 -11.58 29.44
CA THR A 337 40.62 -10.33 29.23
C THR A 337 39.64 -9.15 29.20
N TYR A 338 40.17 -7.93 29.29
CA TYR A 338 39.36 -6.72 29.19
C TYR A 338 38.64 -6.57 27.84
N GLU A 339 39.12 -7.21 26.78
CA GLU A 339 38.46 -7.20 25.46
C GLU A 339 37.13 -7.97 25.49
N GLU A 340 37.09 -9.18 26.04
CA GLU A 340 35.84 -9.95 26.10
C GLU A 340 34.83 -9.31 27.05
N LEU A 341 35.33 -8.72 28.14
CA LEU A 341 34.51 -7.97 29.07
C LEU A 341 33.86 -6.75 28.39
N ASN A 342 34.63 -6.02 27.57
CA ASN A 342 34.15 -4.87 26.81
C ASN A 342 33.04 -5.26 25.82
N LEU A 343 33.26 -6.35 25.06
CA LEU A 343 32.28 -6.89 24.10
C LEU A 343 31.00 -7.36 24.80
N PHE A 344 31.13 -8.02 25.95
CA PHE A 344 29.97 -8.47 26.70
C PHE A 344 29.18 -7.32 27.31
N ALA A 345 29.88 -6.34 27.91
CA ALA A 345 29.23 -5.14 28.44
C ALA A 345 28.45 -4.37 27.36
N GLU A 346 28.96 -4.30 26.13
CA GLU A 346 28.25 -3.69 24.99
C GLU A 346 26.94 -4.43 24.67
N LEU A 347 27.00 -5.76 24.61
CA LEU A 347 25.81 -6.59 24.39
C LEU A 347 24.79 -6.44 25.52
N LEU A 348 25.25 -6.31 26.76
CA LEU A 348 24.37 -6.08 27.92
C LEU A 348 23.67 -4.72 27.87
N LEU A 349 24.38 -3.67 27.45
CA LEU A 349 23.77 -2.36 27.22
C LEU A 349 22.74 -2.41 26.08
N LEU A 350 23.07 -3.07 24.96
CA LEU A 350 22.15 -3.25 23.83
C LEU A 350 20.89 -4.04 24.19
N THR A 351 21.03 -5.07 25.04
CA THR A 351 19.91 -5.89 25.55
C THR A 351 19.17 -5.25 26.73
N LYS A 352 19.57 -4.03 27.14
CA LYS A 352 19.02 -3.27 28.28
C LYS A 352 19.11 -3.99 29.62
N ASN A 353 20.12 -4.85 29.80
CA ASN A 353 20.32 -5.65 31.00
C ASN A 353 21.37 -5.01 31.91
N PHE A 354 21.05 -3.80 32.41
CA PHE A 354 22.00 -2.89 33.07
C PHE A 354 22.51 -3.40 34.43
N SER A 355 21.67 -4.09 35.20
CA SER A 355 22.09 -4.65 36.50
C SER A 355 23.16 -5.72 36.33
N ARG A 356 22.96 -6.62 35.35
CA ARG A 356 23.94 -7.67 35.06
C ARG A 356 25.24 -7.10 34.49
N CYS A 357 25.16 -6.00 33.72
CA CYS A 357 26.34 -5.28 33.26
C CYS A 357 27.18 -4.79 34.44
N LEU A 358 26.55 -4.17 35.43
CA LEU A 358 27.23 -3.67 36.62
C LEU A 358 27.84 -4.82 37.44
N ASP A 359 27.09 -5.90 37.67
CA ASP A 359 27.58 -7.07 38.42
C ASP A 359 28.84 -7.67 37.79
N VAL A 360 28.83 -7.82 36.46
CA VAL A 360 29.95 -8.41 35.71
C VAL A 360 31.15 -7.47 35.70
N LEU A 361 30.94 -6.15 35.60
CA LEU A 361 32.04 -5.19 35.74
C LEU A 361 32.63 -5.24 37.15
N VAL A 362 31.83 -5.37 38.21
CA VAL A 362 32.33 -5.49 39.60
C VAL A 362 33.07 -6.81 39.85
N GLU A 363 32.62 -7.91 39.23
CA GLU A 363 33.23 -9.23 39.40
C GLU A 363 34.61 -9.33 38.75
N PHE A 364 34.80 -8.72 37.57
CA PHE A 364 36.00 -8.87 36.75
C PHE A 364 36.91 -7.62 36.69
N THR A 365 36.50 -6.49 37.28
CA THR A 365 37.30 -5.26 37.35
C THR A 365 37.41 -4.75 38.79
N PRO A 366 38.41 -3.91 39.11
CA PRO A 366 38.54 -3.32 40.45
C PRO A 366 37.48 -2.25 40.80
N VAL A 367 36.34 -2.20 40.08
CA VAL A 367 35.22 -1.30 40.37
C VAL A 367 34.47 -1.81 41.62
N THR A 368 34.29 -0.94 42.61
CA THR A 368 33.56 -1.28 43.85
C THR A 368 32.23 -0.56 43.90
N VAL A 369 31.14 -1.30 44.05
CA VAL A 369 29.78 -0.78 44.19
C VAL A 369 29.21 -1.19 45.56
N GLU A 370 28.75 -0.22 46.33
CA GLU A 370 28.03 -0.44 47.57
C GLU A 370 26.52 -0.30 47.35
N TYR A 371 25.77 -1.32 47.75
CA TYR A 371 24.32 -1.33 47.72
C TYR A 371 23.78 -0.95 49.10
N GLY A 372 23.00 0.12 49.17
CA GLY A 372 22.26 0.49 50.37
C GLY A 372 21.13 -0.50 50.65
N SER A 373 20.99 -0.92 51.90
CA SER A 373 19.85 -1.72 52.35
C SER A 373 18.57 -0.87 52.30
N ILE A 374 17.57 -1.30 51.52
CA ILE A 374 16.20 -0.80 51.69
C ILE A 374 15.23 -1.97 51.86
N GLU A 375 14.44 -1.91 52.93
CA GLU A 375 13.15 -2.61 53.02
C GLU A 375 12.15 -1.92 52.07
N VAL A 376 11.86 -2.49 50.88
CA VAL A 376 10.73 -2.02 50.05
C VAL A 376 9.88 -3.19 49.56
N ALA A 377 8.57 -2.92 49.55
CA ALA A 377 7.49 -3.77 49.06
C ALA A 377 7.75 -4.41 47.68
N PRO A 378 7.19 -5.61 47.42
CA PRO A 378 7.44 -6.36 46.19
C PRO A 378 6.88 -5.63 44.97
N GLY A 379 7.76 -5.16 44.08
CA GLY A 379 7.35 -4.65 42.75
C GLY A 379 8.18 -3.52 42.15
N THR A 380 9.07 -2.87 42.91
CA THR A 380 9.98 -1.85 42.36
C THR A 380 11.41 -2.11 42.83
N ASN A 381 12.19 -2.85 42.04
CA ASN A 381 13.65 -2.94 42.22
C ASN A 381 14.28 -1.59 41.84
N ARG A 382 14.25 -0.61 42.75
CA ARG A 382 15.20 0.49 42.72
C ARG A 382 16.45 0.02 43.45
N PHE A 383 17.51 -0.27 42.71
CA PHE A 383 18.83 -0.48 43.30
C PHE A 383 19.27 0.85 43.92
N ASN A 384 19.31 0.93 45.25
CA ASN A 384 19.83 2.12 45.92
C ASN A 384 21.34 1.99 46.01
N ILE A 385 22.03 2.34 44.93
CA ILE A 385 23.49 2.36 44.90
C ILE A 385 23.94 3.57 45.72
N THR A 386 24.70 3.34 46.80
CA THR A 386 25.12 4.40 47.73
C THR A 386 26.51 4.93 47.43
N LEU A 387 27.38 4.09 46.86
CA LEU A 387 28.73 4.49 46.45
C LEU A 387 29.19 3.62 45.28
N CYS A 388 29.78 4.23 44.26
CA CYS A 388 30.52 3.52 43.22
C CYS A 388 31.90 4.16 43.09
N MET A 389 32.97 3.38 43.20
CA MET A 389 34.32 3.85 42.88
C MET A 389 34.84 3.14 41.65
N ILE A 390 35.22 3.95 40.67
CA ILE A 390 35.88 3.51 39.43
C ILE A 390 37.36 3.90 39.53
N PRO A 391 38.30 2.94 39.43
CA PRO A 391 39.74 3.23 39.45
C PRO A 391 40.22 4.01 38.22
N ASP A 392 41.20 4.89 38.44
CA ASP A 392 41.74 5.77 37.39
C ASP A 392 42.50 5.00 36.29
N ASP A 393 43.09 3.85 36.60
CA ASP A 393 43.85 3.01 35.66
C ASP A 393 42.98 2.11 34.76
N LEU A 394 41.65 2.12 34.94
CA LEU A 394 40.74 1.29 34.13
C LEU A 394 40.62 1.81 32.70
N ALA A 395 40.44 0.91 31.72
CA ALA A 395 40.23 1.30 30.33
C ALA A 395 38.99 2.21 30.19
N VAL A 396 39.12 3.29 29.40
CA VAL A 396 38.10 4.34 29.23
C VAL A 396 36.74 3.76 28.80
N ASP A 397 36.73 2.76 27.90
CA ASP A 397 35.51 2.08 27.43
C ASP A 397 34.75 1.36 28.56
N LEU A 398 35.46 0.77 29.52
CA LEU A 398 34.83 0.10 30.66
C LEU A 398 34.30 1.14 31.67
N LYS A 399 35.02 2.25 31.84
CA LYS A 399 34.54 3.39 32.65
C LYS A 399 33.23 3.94 32.09
N THR A 400 33.15 4.18 30.78
CA THR A 400 31.94 4.74 30.15
C THR A 400 30.77 3.79 30.20
N LYS A 401 30.98 2.50 29.92
CA LYS A 401 29.94 1.47 30.04
C LYS A 401 29.41 1.35 31.47
N CYS A 402 30.28 1.50 32.47
CA CYS A 402 29.88 1.56 33.88
C CYS A 402 29.02 2.80 34.17
N ILE A 403 29.45 3.99 33.74
CA ILE A 403 28.71 5.25 33.90
C ILE A 403 27.33 5.16 33.25
N VAL A 404 27.25 4.67 32.01
CA VAL A 404 25.98 4.49 31.27
C VAL A 404 25.07 3.50 32.00
N ALA A 405 25.60 2.37 32.49
CA ALA A 405 24.81 1.40 33.26
C ALA A 405 24.26 2.02 34.57
N LEU A 406 25.06 2.81 35.29
CA LEU A 406 24.65 3.49 36.52
C LEU A 406 23.59 4.58 36.27
N LEU A 407 23.72 5.32 35.17
CA LEU A 407 22.73 6.31 34.74
C LEU A 407 21.40 5.65 34.41
N GLU A 408 21.43 4.51 33.71
CA GLU A 408 20.23 3.74 33.38
C GLU A 408 19.53 3.16 34.61
N LEU A 409 20.30 2.75 35.62
CA LEU A 409 19.81 2.27 36.92
C LEU A 409 19.28 3.39 37.84
N GLY A 410 19.46 4.66 37.44
CA GLY A 410 18.89 5.83 38.13
C GLY A 410 19.73 6.41 39.26
N ALA A 411 21.05 6.17 39.27
CA ALA A 411 21.98 6.67 40.29
C ALA A 411 22.58 8.05 39.92
N SER A 412 21.75 9.06 39.68
CA SER A 412 22.18 10.35 39.10
C SER A 412 23.23 11.12 39.92
N GLU A 413 23.17 11.09 41.25
CA GLU A 413 24.12 11.83 42.12
C GLU A 413 25.56 11.28 42.02
N ILE A 414 25.69 9.95 41.93
CA ILE A 414 26.97 9.26 41.79
C ILE A 414 27.52 9.46 40.37
N VAL A 415 26.63 9.42 39.37
CA VAL A 415 27.00 9.67 37.98
C VAL A 415 27.56 11.09 37.81
N ASP A 416 27.01 12.11 38.45
CA ASP A 416 27.54 13.49 38.38
C ASP A 416 28.99 13.56 38.89
N GLU A 417 29.30 12.88 40.00
CA GLU A 417 30.66 12.83 40.55
C GLU A 417 31.63 12.05 39.64
N LEU A 418 31.19 10.91 39.12
CA LEU A 418 31.99 10.08 38.21
C LEU A 418 32.23 10.77 36.87
N VAL A 419 31.24 11.49 36.33
CA VAL A 419 31.36 12.26 35.09
C VAL A 419 32.26 13.47 35.29
N ALA A 420 32.20 14.14 36.44
CA ALA A 420 33.16 15.21 36.76
C ALA A 420 34.59 14.70 36.81
N ARG A 421 34.83 13.57 37.49
CA ARG A 421 36.14 12.91 37.53
C ARG A 421 36.61 12.44 36.15
N PHE A 422 35.71 11.87 35.35
CA PHE A 422 35.99 11.44 33.98
C PHE A 422 36.49 12.62 33.12
N ARG A 423 35.88 13.80 33.27
CA ARG A 423 36.27 15.02 32.55
C ARG A 423 37.61 15.62 33.00
N GLU A 424 38.00 15.41 34.25
CA GLU A 424 39.28 15.90 34.78
C GLU A 424 40.45 15.03 34.33
N ILE A 425 40.21 13.72 34.18
CA ILE A 425 41.25 12.73 33.89
C ILE A 425 41.42 12.52 32.38
N GLU A 426 40.32 12.37 31.63
CA GLU A 426 40.34 11.94 30.23
C GLU A 426 40.21 13.12 29.27
N ASN A 427 41.10 13.19 28.28
CA ASN A 427 41.10 14.25 27.27
C ASN A 427 40.09 13.96 26.14
N VAL A 428 39.41 15.01 25.68
CA VAL A 428 38.39 14.93 24.62
C VAL A 428 38.99 14.53 23.27
N GLU A 429 40.25 14.89 23.00
CA GLU A 429 40.92 14.59 21.74
C GLU A 429 41.29 13.11 21.57
N ASP A 430 41.38 12.36 22.67
CA ASP A 430 41.75 10.94 22.67
C ASP A 430 40.54 10.01 22.88
N CYS A 431 39.43 10.52 23.46
CA CYS A 431 38.28 9.73 23.88
C CYS A 431 36.92 10.34 23.49
N GLY A 432 36.83 11.01 22.34
CA GLY A 432 35.61 11.71 21.93
C GLY A 432 34.38 10.82 21.76
N ASP A 433 34.55 9.56 21.31
CA ASP A 433 33.44 8.62 21.13
C ASP A 433 32.79 8.25 22.48
N GLN A 434 33.63 8.05 23.49
CA GLN A 434 33.22 7.77 24.87
C GLN A 434 32.44 8.93 25.50
N TYR A 435 32.84 10.17 25.22
CA TYR A 435 32.08 11.36 25.63
C TYR A 435 30.70 11.42 24.95
N LEU A 436 30.61 11.04 23.68
CA LEU A 436 29.36 10.98 22.93
C LEU A 436 28.42 9.93 23.52
N ASP A 437 28.91 8.73 23.84
CA ASP A 437 28.11 7.65 24.43
C ASP A 437 27.46 8.07 25.75
N ILE A 438 28.22 8.72 26.64
CA ILE A 438 27.69 9.23 27.92
C ILE A 438 26.67 10.35 27.66
N ALA A 439 26.94 11.26 26.71
CA ALA A 439 26.02 12.34 26.36
C ALA A 439 24.70 11.79 25.78
N GLU A 440 24.75 10.79 24.91
CA GLU A 440 23.57 10.13 24.35
C GLU A 440 22.74 9.44 25.44
N ALA A 441 23.38 8.79 26.41
CA ALA A 441 22.66 8.21 27.55
C ALA A 441 21.94 9.27 28.40
N PHE A 442 22.55 10.44 28.61
CA PHE A 442 21.85 11.57 29.26
C PHE A 442 20.68 12.11 28.42
N MET A 443 20.84 12.17 27.10
CA MET A 443 19.77 12.58 26.18
C MET A 443 18.57 11.62 26.24
N ASP A 444 18.81 10.31 26.29
CA ASP A 444 17.76 9.30 26.37
C ASP A 444 16.94 9.38 27.68
N LYS A 445 17.56 9.85 28.78
CA LYS A 445 16.86 10.18 30.03
C LYS A 445 16.16 11.54 30.03
N GLY A 446 16.37 12.36 28.99
CA GLY A 446 15.85 13.71 28.88
C GLY A 446 16.63 14.75 29.70
N GLU A 447 17.83 14.42 30.17
CA GLU A 447 18.70 15.30 30.97
C GLU A 447 19.62 16.13 30.07
N PHE A 448 19.03 16.99 29.23
CA PHE A 448 19.74 17.71 28.18
C PHE A 448 20.82 18.69 28.68
N GLU A 449 20.64 19.31 29.85
CA GLU A 449 21.63 20.24 30.41
C GLU A 449 22.95 19.52 30.79
N ARG A 450 22.85 18.30 31.33
CA ARG A 450 24.01 17.46 31.67
C ARG A 450 24.72 16.96 30.42
N ALA A 451 23.97 16.55 29.40
CA ALA A 451 24.53 16.16 28.10
C ALA A 451 25.33 17.31 27.46
N LEU A 452 24.84 18.56 27.56
CA LEU A 452 25.55 19.73 27.02
C LEU A 452 26.93 19.96 27.67
N LEU A 453 27.09 19.66 28.96
CA LEU A 453 28.38 19.79 29.65
C LEU A 453 29.47 18.89 29.05
N LEU A 454 29.07 17.78 28.43
CA LEU A 454 29.96 16.84 27.74
C LEU A 454 30.14 17.21 26.27
N LEU A 455 29.09 17.73 25.61
CA LEU A 455 29.14 18.10 24.19
C LEU A 455 29.84 19.43 23.91
N GLU A 456 29.80 20.41 24.84
CA GLU A 456 30.44 21.72 24.65
C GLU A 456 31.98 21.62 24.47
N PRO A 457 32.72 20.84 25.26
CA PRO A 457 34.14 20.58 25.01
C PRO A 457 34.41 19.92 23.64
N MET A 458 33.58 18.95 23.24
CA MET A 458 33.74 18.24 21.97
C MET A 458 33.57 19.16 20.76
N VAL A 459 32.57 20.04 20.82
CA VAL A 459 32.29 21.03 19.79
C VAL A 459 33.44 22.01 19.57
N ASN A 460 34.21 22.30 20.63
CA ASN A 460 35.37 23.20 20.59
C ASN A 460 36.69 22.50 20.21
N SER A 461 36.71 21.18 20.11
CA SER A 461 37.89 20.40 19.71
C SER A 461 38.09 20.41 18.19
N GLU A 462 39.34 20.27 17.73
CA GLU A 462 39.64 20.26 16.28
C GLU A 462 39.35 18.89 15.64
N THR A 463 39.42 17.80 16.40
CA THR A 463 39.27 16.42 15.91
C THR A 463 37.82 15.94 15.91
N TYR A 464 37.01 16.34 16.90
CA TYR A 464 35.64 15.85 17.10
C TYR A 464 34.54 16.89 16.81
N SER A 465 34.86 18.03 16.18
CA SER A 465 33.87 18.99 15.66
C SER A 465 33.11 18.45 14.43
N LEU A 466 32.59 17.23 14.51
CA LEU A 466 31.90 16.51 13.45
C LEU A 466 30.43 16.91 13.38
N ALA A 467 29.81 16.69 12.22
CA ALA A 467 28.38 16.97 12.02
C ALA A 467 27.48 16.20 13.01
N ALA A 468 27.85 14.98 13.39
CA ALA A 468 27.09 14.15 14.34
C ALA A 468 27.07 14.74 15.76
N VAL A 469 28.21 15.23 16.26
CA VAL A 469 28.31 15.88 17.58
C VAL A 469 27.51 17.17 17.61
N TRP A 470 27.64 18.00 16.56
CA TRP A 470 26.85 19.21 16.41
C TRP A 470 25.33 18.95 16.31
N LEU A 471 24.93 17.80 15.77
CA LEU A 471 23.53 17.37 15.71
C LEU A 471 22.99 17.08 17.11
N ARG A 472 23.70 16.24 17.89
CA ARG A 472 23.33 15.94 19.29
C ARG A 472 23.32 17.20 20.15
N HIS A 473 24.31 18.08 19.97
CA HIS A 473 24.37 19.37 20.64
C HIS A 473 23.16 20.25 20.30
N ALA A 474 22.75 20.30 19.02
CA ALA A 474 21.56 21.04 18.60
C ALA A 474 20.26 20.45 19.20
N GLU A 475 20.13 19.12 19.22
CA GLU A 475 19.00 18.41 19.83
C GLU A 475 18.88 18.69 21.33
N CYS A 476 20.00 18.72 22.05
CA CYS A 476 20.02 19.09 23.47
C CYS A 476 19.52 20.52 23.69
N TRP A 477 19.96 21.50 22.89
CA TRP A 477 19.46 22.88 23.00
C TRP A 477 17.94 22.98 22.72
N VAL A 478 17.42 22.18 21.80
CA VAL A 478 15.97 22.07 21.57
C VAL A 478 15.27 21.49 22.81
N GLY A 479 15.83 20.43 23.41
CA GLY A 479 15.34 19.83 24.65
C GLY A 479 15.32 20.81 25.84
N CYS A 480 16.34 21.67 25.95
CA CYS A 480 16.40 22.76 26.92
C CYS A 480 15.47 23.94 26.61
N GLY A 481 14.81 23.96 25.44
CA GLY A 481 13.92 25.03 25.00
C GLY A 481 14.61 26.30 24.47
N ASP A 482 15.94 26.30 24.33
CA ASP A 482 16.69 27.43 23.77
C ASP A 482 16.82 27.32 22.25
N ASN A 483 15.80 27.85 21.57
CA ASN A 483 15.72 27.81 20.11
C ASN A 483 16.82 28.62 19.40
N ASP A 484 17.39 29.65 20.03
CA ASP A 484 18.37 30.53 19.37
C ASP A 484 19.74 29.87 19.28
N ARG A 485 20.17 29.18 20.35
CA ARG A 485 21.40 28.37 20.33
C ARG A 485 21.24 27.09 19.51
N ALA A 486 20.05 26.48 19.54
CA ALA A 486 19.73 25.34 18.67
C ALA A 486 19.87 25.70 17.18
N ILE A 487 19.32 26.84 16.73
CA ILE A 487 19.43 27.28 15.34
C ILE A 487 20.90 27.45 14.92
N LYS A 488 21.74 28.05 15.77
CA LYS A 488 23.17 28.22 15.47
C LYS A 488 23.86 26.87 15.28
N SER A 489 23.57 25.91 16.14
CA SER A 489 24.14 24.57 16.10
C SER A 489 23.67 23.81 14.84
N TYR A 490 22.38 23.83 14.53
CA TYR A 490 21.84 23.22 13.31
C TYR A 490 22.34 23.89 12.01
N GLU A 491 22.60 25.21 12.00
CA GLU A 491 23.23 25.87 10.86
C GLU A 491 24.66 25.39 10.62
N ILE A 492 25.39 25.03 11.68
CA ILE A 492 26.72 24.42 11.55
C ILE A 492 26.59 22.99 11.02
N VAL A 493 25.64 22.19 11.53
CA VAL A 493 25.32 20.86 10.96
C VAL A 493 25.00 20.97 9.47
N ARG A 494 24.20 21.98 9.06
CA ARG A 494 23.86 22.20 7.65
C ARG A 494 25.09 22.52 6.78
N LYS A 495 26.09 23.21 7.34
CA LYS A 495 27.35 23.52 6.63
C LYS A 495 28.27 22.30 6.53
N LEU A 496 28.38 21.52 7.60
CA LEU A 496 29.26 20.34 7.66
C LEU A 496 28.66 19.12 6.93
N GLY A 497 27.34 18.95 7.01
CA GLY A 497 26.59 17.86 6.38
C GLY A 497 25.32 18.34 5.67
N PRO A 498 25.43 18.95 4.46
CA PRO A 498 24.28 19.48 3.71
C PRO A 498 23.21 18.44 3.35
N GLN A 499 23.61 17.16 3.27
CA GLN A 499 22.76 16.02 2.92
C GLN A 499 21.92 15.52 4.09
N HIS A 500 22.18 15.95 5.33
CA HIS A 500 21.45 15.45 6.50
C HIS A 500 20.04 16.06 6.60
N LEU A 501 19.05 15.37 6.04
CA LEU A 501 17.68 15.86 5.87
C LEU A 501 16.93 16.08 7.20
N GLY A 502 17.12 15.21 8.20
CA GLY A 502 16.46 15.33 9.50
C GLY A 502 16.76 16.67 10.18
N ALA A 503 18.05 17.02 10.25
CA ALA A 503 18.52 18.33 10.74
C ALA A 503 17.89 19.51 10.00
N ARG A 504 17.70 19.41 8.68
CA ARG A 504 17.09 20.48 7.87
C ARG A 504 15.60 20.64 8.19
N ILE A 505 14.89 19.54 8.40
CA ILE A 505 13.49 19.55 8.84
C ILE A 505 13.37 20.21 10.22
N GLU A 506 14.17 19.81 11.19
CA GLU A 506 14.14 20.40 12.54
C GLU A 506 14.52 21.89 12.52
N LEU A 507 15.57 22.26 11.79
CA LEU A 507 15.95 23.66 11.59
C LEU A 507 14.81 24.47 10.95
N SER A 508 14.08 23.91 9.99
CA SER A 508 12.92 24.57 9.37
C SER A 508 11.78 24.79 10.36
N LYS A 509 11.55 23.85 11.29
CA LYS A 509 10.55 23.96 12.36
C LYS A 509 10.93 25.07 13.34
N LEU A 510 12.21 25.17 13.71
CA LEU A 510 12.73 26.25 14.57
C LEU A 510 12.58 27.62 13.90
N TYR A 511 12.96 27.75 12.62
CA TYR A 511 12.76 29.01 11.89
C TYR A 511 11.29 29.40 11.77
N LYS A 512 10.41 28.42 11.56
CA LYS A 512 8.96 28.62 11.53
C LYS A 512 8.43 29.09 12.89
N ALA A 513 8.89 28.51 14.00
CA ALA A 513 8.53 28.95 15.35
C ALA A 513 8.95 30.40 15.62
N LYS A 514 10.10 30.82 15.08
CA LYS A 514 10.60 32.21 15.12
C LYS A 514 9.92 33.15 14.10
N GLY A 515 9.00 32.65 13.27
CA GLY A 515 8.32 33.43 12.22
C GLY A 515 9.19 33.75 10.99
N GLN A 516 10.39 33.19 10.89
CA GLN A 516 11.33 33.39 9.78
C GLN A 516 11.04 32.43 8.61
N PHE A 517 9.86 32.58 7.98
CA PHE A 517 9.41 31.68 6.91
C PHE A 517 10.34 31.60 5.70
N LYS A 518 11.02 32.71 5.35
CA LYS A 518 11.95 32.74 4.20
C LYS A 518 13.13 31.78 4.42
N ASN A 519 13.72 31.81 5.61
CA ASN A 519 14.84 30.95 5.97
C ASN A 519 14.38 29.49 6.08
N ALA A 520 13.20 29.25 6.69
CA ALA A 520 12.62 27.91 6.78
C ALA A 520 12.41 27.27 5.39
N ILE A 521 11.93 28.04 4.41
CA ILE A 521 11.75 27.55 3.03
C ILE A 521 13.11 27.27 2.36
N ALA A 522 14.08 28.18 2.49
CA ALA A 522 15.41 28.04 1.90
C ALA A 522 16.16 26.81 2.44
N VAL A 523 16.04 26.52 3.73
CA VAL A 523 16.65 25.34 4.34
C VAL A 523 16.10 24.03 3.78
N LEU A 524 14.84 23.98 3.35
CA LEU A 524 14.22 22.79 2.76
C LEU A 524 14.35 22.72 1.24
N GLU A 525 15.14 23.60 0.61
CA GLU A 525 15.33 23.59 -0.84
C GLU A 525 16.12 22.36 -1.31
N GLN A 526 15.53 21.56 -2.17
CA GLN A 526 16.24 20.46 -2.82
C GLN A 526 16.42 20.83 -4.29
N ASP A 527 17.65 20.74 -4.78
CA ASP A 527 17.96 21.02 -6.18
C ASP A 527 17.63 19.79 -7.03
N PRO A 528 16.64 19.86 -7.94
CA PRO A 528 16.31 18.74 -8.82
C PRO A 528 17.45 18.39 -9.78
N TYR A 529 18.39 19.29 -10.04
CA TYR A 529 19.50 19.06 -10.97
C TYR A 529 20.78 18.55 -10.27
N SER A 530 20.73 18.42 -8.95
CA SER A 530 21.80 17.74 -8.22
C SER A 530 21.75 16.23 -8.50
N GLN A 531 22.90 15.56 -8.54
CA GLN A 531 22.97 14.09 -8.68
C GLN A 531 22.40 13.34 -7.45
N ASP A 532 21.90 14.06 -6.44
CA ASP A 532 21.41 13.53 -5.19
C ASP A 532 19.91 13.17 -5.28
N LYS A 533 19.52 12.13 -4.54
CA LYS A 533 18.12 11.68 -4.45
C LYS A 533 17.26 12.73 -3.71
N LEU A 534 16.10 13.04 -4.27
CA LEU A 534 15.11 13.94 -3.66
C LEU A 534 14.34 13.25 -2.54
N ASP A 535 13.90 14.00 -1.53
CA ASP A 535 13.12 13.46 -0.42
C ASP A 535 11.69 14.02 -0.43
N ALA A 536 10.72 13.12 -0.53
CA ALA A 536 9.31 13.48 -0.64
C ALA A 536 8.79 14.17 0.63
N SER A 537 9.29 13.81 1.82
CA SER A 537 8.88 14.37 3.11
C SER A 537 9.33 15.83 3.23
N VAL A 538 10.60 16.09 2.88
CA VAL A 538 11.19 17.44 2.88
C VAL A 538 10.45 18.35 1.89
N LEU A 539 10.21 17.86 0.68
CA LEU A 539 9.43 18.59 -0.34
C LEU A 539 8.00 18.87 0.14
N TYR A 540 7.35 17.90 0.78
CA TYR A 540 5.99 18.07 1.29
C TYR A 540 5.92 19.15 2.39
N GLU A 541 6.86 19.17 3.33
CA GLU A 541 6.94 20.22 4.35
C GLU A 541 7.25 21.60 3.74
N ARG A 542 8.14 21.66 2.74
CA ARG A 542 8.40 22.90 2.00
C ARG A 542 7.14 23.42 1.31
N VAL A 543 6.37 22.55 0.65
CA VAL A 543 5.09 22.89 0.00
C VAL A 543 4.07 23.46 1.00
N LYS A 544 3.95 22.86 2.19
CA LYS A 544 3.10 23.40 3.27
C LYS A 544 3.53 24.80 3.70
N LEU A 545 4.84 25.04 3.83
CA LEU A 545 5.39 26.34 4.19
C LEU A 545 5.18 27.39 3.09
N LEU A 546 5.39 27.04 1.82
CA LEU A 546 5.16 27.92 0.67
C LEU A 546 3.72 28.41 0.61
N TYR A 547 2.76 27.52 0.87
CA TYR A 547 1.34 27.90 0.95
C TYR A 547 1.08 28.92 2.07
N LYS A 548 1.64 28.68 3.27
CA LYS A 548 1.51 29.61 4.42
C LYS A 548 2.18 30.96 4.14
N ALA A 549 3.32 30.95 3.45
CA ALA A 549 4.04 32.15 3.03
C ALA A 549 3.41 32.86 1.82
N LYS A 550 2.31 32.34 1.26
CA LYS A 550 1.60 32.86 0.07
C LYS A 550 2.49 32.95 -1.19
N ARG A 551 3.57 32.16 -1.27
CA ARG A 551 4.44 32.05 -2.47
C ARG A 551 3.85 31.04 -3.44
N TYR A 552 2.74 31.40 -4.09
CA TYR A 552 1.91 30.44 -4.83
C TYR A 552 2.58 29.86 -6.09
N ASP A 553 3.45 30.60 -6.77
CA ASP A 553 4.10 30.10 -8.00
C ASP A 553 5.10 28.97 -7.72
N GLU A 554 5.92 29.13 -6.68
CA GLU A 554 6.80 28.09 -6.17
C GLU A 554 6.00 26.94 -5.56
N TYR A 555 4.94 27.23 -4.81
CA TYR A 555 4.04 26.21 -4.27
C TYR A 555 3.51 25.25 -5.36
N PHE A 556 3.03 25.78 -6.49
CA PHE A 556 2.55 24.93 -7.57
C PHE A 556 3.66 24.15 -8.27
N ARG A 557 4.88 24.71 -8.36
CA ARG A 557 6.03 24.05 -8.95
C ARG A 557 6.48 22.87 -8.09
N ASP A 558 6.75 23.11 -6.81
CA ASP A 558 7.27 22.11 -5.88
C ASP A 558 6.21 21.03 -5.59
N ALA A 559 4.93 21.38 -5.56
CA ALA A 559 3.88 20.38 -5.40
C ALA A 559 3.70 19.51 -6.65
N LEU A 560 3.88 20.05 -7.87
CA LEU A 560 3.89 19.23 -9.08
C LEU A 560 5.15 18.34 -9.16
N LEU A 561 6.29 18.83 -8.68
CA LEU A 561 7.52 18.04 -8.54
C LEU A 561 7.34 16.89 -7.56
N LEU A 562 6.67 17.11 -6.42
CA LEU A 562 6.35 16.03 -5.49
C LEU A 562 5.47 14.94 -6.14
N LEU A 563 4.51 15.35 -6.98
CA LEU A 563 3.62 14.43 -7.68
C LEU A 563 4.33 13.67 -8.82
N SER A 564 5.39 14.23 -9.42
CA SER A 564 6.07 13.59 -10.56
C SER A 564 6.71 12.24 -10.20
N ARG A 565 6.95 11.98 -8.91
CA ARG A 565 7.41 10.69 -8.37
C ARG A 565 6.51 9.51 -8.77
N HIS A 566 5.20 9.72 -8.84
CA HIS A 566 4.23 8.66 -9.12
C HIS A 566 3.21 9.00 -10.22
N SER A 567 3.36 10.16 -10.86
CA SER A 567 2.50 10.63 -11.94
C SER A 567 3.31 11.22 -13.07
N LEU A 568 2.80 11.15 -14.30
CA LEU A 568 3.46 11.74 -15.46
C LEU A 568 3.13 13.23 -15.56
N THR A 569 4.16 14.07 -15.66
CA THR A 569 4.03 15.51 -15.85
C THR A 569 3.37 15.80 -17.21
N VAL A 570 2.31 16.62 -17.20
CA VAL A 570 1.65 17.04 -18.44
C VAL A 570 2.31 18.30 -18.99
N ARG A 571 2.96 18.18 -20.14
CA ARG A 571 3.81 19.22 -20.76
C ARG A 571 3.01 20.14 -21.69
N THR A 572 2.08 19.58 -22.47
CA THR A 572 1.38 20.30 -23.53
C THR A 572 -0.15 20.11 -23.46
N LYS A 573 -0.89 20.97 -24.16
CA LYS A 573 -2.35 20.84 -24.28
C LYS A 573 -2.78 19.56 -25.03
N MET A 574 -1.93 19.07 -25.93
CA MET A 574 -2.18 17.81 -26.64
C MET A 574 -2.14 16.61 -25.69
N GLU A 575 -1.22 16.61 -24.73
CA GLU A 575 -1.13 15.55 -23.72
C GLU A 575 -2.38 15.50 -22.82
N LEU A 576 -2.95 16.65 -22.45
CA LEU A 576 -4.24 16.72 -21.74
C LEU A 576 -5.34 15.99 -22.53
N THR A 577 -5.36 16.23 -23.84
CA THR A 577 -6.35 15.67 -24.74
C THR A 577 -6.23 14.14 -24.84
N SER A 578 -5.00 13.63 -24.83
CA SER A 578 -4.69 12.20 -24.86
C SER A 578 -5.13 11.50 -23.56
N ILE A 579 -4.86 12.11 -22.40
CA ILE A 579 -5.27 11.61 -21.08
C ILE A 579 -6.80 11.58 -20.93
N ALA A 580 -7.49 12.59 -21.47
CA ALA A 580 -8.96 12.73 -21.36
C ALA A 580 -9.75 11.55 -21.94
N ARG A 581 -9.15 10.71 -22.80
CA ARG A 581 -9.85 9.66 -23.55
C ARG A 581 -10.16 8.40 -22.73
N SER A 582 -9.40 8.14 -21.66
CA SER A 582 -9.47 6.90 -20.89
C SER A 582 -9.77 7.17 -19.41
N THR A 583 -10.40 6.21 -18.75
CA THR A 583 -10.65 6.22 -17.29
C THR A 583 -9.52 5.62 -16.48
N ASN A 584 -8.85 4.62 -17.03
CA ASN A 584 -7.85 3.83 -16.31
C ASN A 584 -6.48 4.51 -16.35
N HIS A 585 -5.83 4.65 -15.19
CA HIS A 585 -4.49 5.24 -15.06
C HIS A 585 -3.46 4.56 -15.97
N LYS A 586 -3.43 3.21 -16.03
CA LYS A 586 -2.48 2.48 -16.90
C LYS A 586 -2.66 2.84 -18.36
N ALA A 587 -3.91 2.85 -18.83
CA ALA A 587 -4.23 3.22 -20.20
C ALA A 587 -3.90 4.69 -20.48
N ARG A 588 -4.10 5.62 -19.52
CA ARG A 588 -3.71 7.03 -19.66
C ARG A 588 -2.19 7.17 -19.83
N VAL A 589 -1.43 6.48 -18.99
CA VAL A 589 0.03 6.44 -19.04
C VAL A 589 0.51 5.90 -20.39
N GLU A 590 0.02 4.73 -20.81
CA GLU A 590 0.39 4.14 -22.11
C GLU A 590 0.02 5.02 -23.30
N ILE A 591 -1.17 5.62 -23.31
CA ILE A 591 -1.60 6.54 -24.37
C ILE A 591 -0.68 7.74 -24.43
N LEU A 592 -0.33 8.32 -23.29
CA LEU A 592 0.57 9.46 -23.21
C LEU A 592 1.97 9.11 -23.69
N GLN A 593 2.51 7.97 -23.28
CA GLN A 593 3.82 7.46 -23.72
C GLN A 593 3.85 7.20 -25.23
N ARG A 594 2.80 6.58 -25.79
CA ARG A 594 2.66 6.38 -27.25
C ARG A 594 2.57 7.70 -28.01
N ASP A 595 1.86 8.69 -27.44
CA ASP A 595 1.74 10.03 -28.03
C ASP A 595 3.06 10.83 -27.99
N ARG A 596 3.95 10.55 -27.03
CA ARG A 596 5.31 11.09 -27.01
C ARG A 596 6.20 10.42 -28.05
N LEU A 597 6.15 9.08 -28.11
CA LEU A 597 6.89 8.29 -29.10
C LEU A 597 6.56 8.68 -30.54
N SER A 598 5.27 8.91 -30.85
CA SER A 598 4.85 9.33 -32.19
C SER A 598 5.37 10.70 -32.61
N ARG A 599 5.72 11.56 -31.65
CA ARG A 599 6.33 12.88 -31.85
C ARG A 599 7.86 12.86 -31.87
N GLY A 600 8.47 11.71 -31.58
CA GLY A 600 9.93 11.62 -31.36
C GLY A 600 10.38 12.27 -30.05
N GLU A 601 9.46 12.49 -29.11
CA GLU A 601 9.78 13.00 -27.77
C GLU A 601 10.13 11.84 -26.83
N PRO A 602 11.02 12.04 -25.84
CA PRO A 602 11.35 10.99 -24.89
C PRO A 602 10.11 10.62 -24.04
N VAL A 603 9.91 9.30 -23.87
CA VAL A 603 8.79 8.69 -23.13
C VAL A 603 8.78 9.18 -21.69
N GLU A 604 9.97 9.20 -21.10
CA GLU A 604 10.27 9.64 -19.74
C GLU A 604 11.05 10.97 -19.80
N GLU A 605 11.17 11.66 -18.67
CA GLU A 605 12.08 12.81 -18.61
C GLU A 605 13.53 12.29 -18.67
N PRO A 606 14.44 12.91 -19.44
CA PRO A 606 15.81 12.43 -19.65
C PRO A 606 16.64 12.35 -18.36
N GLU A 607 16.18 12.99 -17.29
CA GLU A 607 16.70 12.92 -15.92
C GLU A 607 15.55 12.43 -15.03
N GLN A 608 15.33 11.11 -14.96
CA GLN A 608 14.33 10.59 -14.04
C GLN A 608 14.81 10.83 -12.61
N LEU A 609 14.23 11.85 -11.97
CA LEU A 609 14.57 12.23 -10.61
C LEU A 609 14.36 11.04 -9.68
N GLU A 610 15.44 10.59 -9.05
CA GLU A 610 15.37 9.52 -8.06
C GLU A 610 14.88 10.09 -6.73
N PHE A 611 13.85 9.46 -6.17
CA PHE A 611 13.33 9.81 -4.84
C PHE A 611 13.76 8.79 -3.80
N CYS A 612 14.08 9.26 -2.60
CA CYS A 612 14.22 8.43 -1.42
C CYS A 612 12.83 7.94 -0.96
N ASN A 613 12.68 6.62 -0.75
CA ASN A 613 11.43 6.01 -0.29
C ASN A 613 11.23 6.10 1.23
N ALA A 614 12.14 6.75 1.96
CA ALA A 614 12.04 6.91 3.41
C ALA A 614 11.00 7.99 3.76
N ASN A 615 10.04 7.66 4.63
CA ASN A 615 9.07 8.61 5.19
C ASN A 615 8.19 9.39 4.18
N GLU A 616 7.65 8.69 3.19
CA GLU A 616 6.73 9.30 2.22
C GLU A 616 5.41 9.78 2.86
N PRO A 617 4.82 10.89 2.38
CA PRO A 617 3.49 11.30 2.82
C PRO A 617 2.44 10.25 2.44
N SER A 618 1.42 10.14 3.29
CA SER A 618 0.32 9.20 3.05
C SER A 618 -0.49 9.58 1.81
N GLU A 619 -1.13 8.59 1.17
CA GLU A 619 -2.01 8.83 0.01
C GLU A 619 -3.08 9.89 0.31
N LYS A 620 -3.65 9.86 1.52
CA LYS A 620 -4.66 10.84 1.97
C LYS A 620 -4.09 12.25 2.05
N GLU A 621 -2.88 12.41 2.58
CA GLU A 621 -2.22 13.72 2.71
C GLU A 621 -1.87 14.33 1.36
N GLU A 622 -1.37 13.52 0.41
CA GLU A 622 -1.11 13.97 -0.96
C GLU A 622 -2.40 14.31 -1.70
N PHE A 623 -3.46 13.51 -1.53
CA PHE A 623 -4.75 13.81 -2.15
C PHE A 623 -5.36 15.12 -1.60
N LEU A 624 -5.27 15.35 -0.29
CA LEU A 624 -5.67 16.61 0.33
C LEU A 624 -4.82 17.79 -0.19
N LEU A 625 -3.53 17.58 -0.46
CA LEU A 625 -2.69 18.58 -1.11
C LEU A 625 -3.20 18.90 -2.52
N VAL A 626 -3.51 17.90 -3.34
CA VAL A 626 -4.11 18.10 -4.68
C VAL A 626 -5.41 18.91 -4.58
N MET A 627 -6.27 18.57 -3.62
CA MET A 627 -7.51 19.33 -3.36
C MET A 627 -7.24 20.78 -2.99
N GLN A 628 -6.23 21.03 -2.15
CA GLN A 628 -5.82 22.37 -1.76
C GLN A 628 -5.23 23.16 -2.93
N MET A 629 -4.44 22.50 -3.79
CA MET A 629 -3.94 23.10 -5.03
C MET A 629 -5.08 23.52 -5.94
N CYS A 630 -6.07 22.65 -6.15
CA CYS A 630 -7.25 22.93 -6.97
C CYS A 630 -8.05 24.13 -6.43
N LYS A 631 -8.35 24.16 -5.13
CA LYS A 631 -9.05 25.29 -4.49
C LYS A 631 -8.27 26.60 -4.62
N THR A 632 -6.95 26.53 -4.44
CA THR A 632 -6.07 27.71 -4.53
C THR A 632 -5.99 28.23 -5.96
N ALA A 633 -5.87 27.35 -6.95
CA ALA A 633 -5.86 27.74 -8.36
C ALA A 633 -7.18 28.40 -8.78
N CYS A 634 -8.32 27.87 -8.31
CA CYS A 634 -9.64 28.50 -8.52
C CYS A 634 -9.72 29.91 -7.91
N ARG A 635 -9.24 30.09 -6.67
CA ARG A 635 -9.25 31.39 -5.98
C ARG A 635 -8.39 32.43 -6.69
N LEU A 636 -7.26 32.01 -7.26
CA LEU A 636 -6.34 32.88 -8.00
C LEU A 636 -6.73 33.08 -9.47
N GLY A 637 -7.79 32.43 -9.96
CA GLY A 637 -8.18 32.47 -11.38
C GLY A 637 -7.19 31.78 -12.33
N LYS A 638 -6.25 30.97 -11.83
CA LYS A 638 -5.23 30.27 -12.63
C LYS A 638 -5.74 28.93 -13.16
N TYR A 639 -6.72 28.97 -14.06
CA TYR A 639 -7.41 27.77 -14.55
C TYR A 639 -6.54 26.82 -15.40
N GLY A 640 -5.50 27.34 -16.08
CA GLY A 640 -4.53 26.50 -16.77
C GLY A 640 -3.72 25.60 -15.83
N ILE A 641 -3.31 26.13 -14.67
CA ILE A 641 -2.62 25.34 -13.63
C ILE A 641 -3.58 24.32 -13.02
N LEU A 642 -4.82 24.73 -12.74
CA LEU A 642 -5.87 23.81 -12.25
C LEU A 642 -6.04 22.61 -13.20
N GLN A 643 -6.10 22.85 -14.51
CA GLN A 643 -6.19 21.78 -15.51
C GLN A 643 -4.94 20.90 -15.49
N ARG A 644 -3.74 21.49 -15.47
CA ARG A 644 -2.49 20.72 -15.40
C ARG A 644 -2.40 19.83 -14.16
N VAL A 645 -2.76 20.34 -12.99
CA VAL A 645 -2.73 19.60 -11.71
C VAL A 645 -3.71 18.42 -11.74
N THR A 646 -4.96 18.68 -12.13
CA THR A 646 -6.00 17.64 -12.17
C THR A 646 -5.68 16.52 -13.15
N PHE A 647 -5.19 16.85 -14.35
CA PHE A 647 -4.82 15.86 -15.35
C PHE A 647 -3.53 15.10 -15.01
N THR A 648 -2.56 15.74 -14.36
CA THR A 648 -1.36 15.06 -13.82
C THR A 648 -1.79 14.02 -12.78
N ALA A 649 -2.65 14.40 -11.83
CA ALA A 649 -3.16 13.48 -10.80
C ALA A 649 -3.92 12.27 -11.39
N LEU A 650 -4.61 12.42 -12.52
CA LEU A 650 -5.31 11.31 -13.21
C LEU A 650 -4.38 10.22 -13.75
N THR A 651 -3.07 10.47 -13.87
CA THR A 651 -2.08 9.47 -14.31
C THR A 651 -1.50 8.65 -13.16
N SER A 652 -1.74 9.06 -11.91
CA SER A 652 -1.20 8.38 -10.73
C SER A 652 -1.92 7.06 -10.45
N LYS A 653 -1.14 6.02 -10.12
CA LYS A 653 -1.67 4.77 -9.55
C LYS A 653 -2.19 4.97 -8.12
N ARG A 654 -1.57 5.86 -7.33
CA ARG A 654 -1.93 6.09 -5.92
C ARG A 654 -3.36 6.61 -5.79
N PHE A 655 -3.80 7.48 -6.70
CA PHE A 655 -5.15 8.06 -6.64
C PHE A 655 -6.23 7.23 -7.35
N SER A 656 -6.02 5.91 -7.54
CA SER A 656 -7.00 5.07 -8.24
C SER A 656 -8.35 5.00 -7.53
N ALA A 657 -8.36 5.04 -6.18
CA ALA A 657 -9.58 5.02 -5.39
C ALA A 657 -10.43 6.29 -5.58
N GLU A 658 -9.77 7.45 -5.71
CA GLU A 658 -10.40 8.77 -5.84
C GLU A 658 -10.52 9.24 -7.31
N ASN A 659 -10.36 8.32 -8.28
CA ASN A 659 -10.35 8.64 -9.70
C ASN A 659 -11.63 9.36 -10.16
N ASP A 660 -12.79 8.96 -9.64
CA ASP A 660 -14.07 9.59 -9.97
C ASP A 660 -14.12 11.05 -9.51
N HIS A 661 -13.55 11.34 -8.33
CA HIS A 661 -13.45 12.70 -7.81
C HIS A 661 -12.48 13.55 -8.65
N LEU A 662 -11.33 12.98 -9.01
CA LEU A 662 -10.36 13.63 -9.90
C LEU A 662 -10.95 13.90 -11.29
N MET A 663 -11.74 12.98 -11.84
CA MET A 663 -12.43 13.19 -13.12
C MET A 663 -13.43 14.35 -13.04
N TYR A 664 -14.15 14.49 -11.93
CA TYR A 664 -15.04 15.63 -11.71
C TYR A 664 -14.25 16.96 -11.62
N LEU A 665 -13.11 16.98 -10.92
CA LEU A 665 -12.25 18.16 -10.84
C LEU A 665 -11.62 18.52 -12.18
N ALA A 666 -11.21 17.51 -12.97
CA ALA A 666 -10.70 17.68 -14.32
C ALA A 666 -11.79 18.22 -15.26
N LEU A 667 -13.03 17.77 -15.11
CA LEU A 667 -14.17 18.34 -15.83
C LEU A 667 -14.41 19.80 -15.47
N LEU A 668 -14.41 20.12 -14.17
CA LEU A 668 -14.58 21.50 -13.69
C LEU A 668 -13.46 22.41 -14.20
N SER A 669 -12.22 21.92 -14.24
CA SER A 669 -11.08 22.66 -14.77
C SER A 669 -11.25 22.97 -16.27
N CYS A 670 -11.70 21.99 -17.06
CA CYS A 670 -12.05 22.19 -18.47
C CYS A 670 -13.17 23.23 -18.67
N ILE A 671 -14.25 23.18 -17.88
CA ILE A 671 -15.38 24.12 -18.00
C ILE A 671 -14.94 25.56 -17.70
N ARG A 672 -14.09 25.75 -16.69
CA ARG A 672 -13.55 27.07 -16.30
C ARG A 672 -12.50 27.59 -17.28
N ASN A 673 -11.67 26.71 -17.82
CA ASN A 673 -10.67 27.06 -18.83
C ASN A 673 -11.22 27.12 -20.27
N ALA A 674 -12.54 26.92 -20.45
CA ALA A 674 -13.22 26.85 -21.75
C ALA A 674 -12.62 25.80 -22.71
N ASP A 675 -12.07 24.70 -22.20
CA ASP A 675 -11.60 23.57 -23.00
C ASP A 675 -12.74 22.57 -23.25
N SER A 676 -13.47 22.79 -24.35
CA SER A 676 -14.60 21.94 -24.73
C SER A 676 -14.15 20.57 -25.27
N TYR A 677 -13.00 20.48 -25.93
CA TYR A 677 -12.52 19.22 -26.52
C TYR A 677 -12.15 18.19 -25.46
N SER A 678 -11.28 18.56 -24.51
CA SER A 678 -10.88 17.65 -23.42
C SER A 678 -12.05 17.44 -22.47
N GLY A 679 -12.82 18.50 -22.18
CA GLY A 679 -14.02 18.44 -21.35
C GLY A 679 -15.05 17.44 -21.87
N PHE A 680 -15.29 17.40 -23.19
CA PHE A 680 -16.23 16.45 -23.79
C PHE A 680 -15.81 15.00 -23.57
N ASN A 681 -14.52 14.68 -23.75
CA ASN A 681 -14.03 13.32 -23.54
C ASN A 681 -14.20 12.86 -22.08
N VAL A 682 -13.95 13.75 -21.11
CA VAL A 682 -14.12 13.46 -19.67
C VAL A 682 -15.60 13.30 -19.32
N VAL A 683 -16.46 14.25 -19.71
CA VAL A 683 -17.88 14.21 -19.33
C VAL A 683 -18.63 13.06 -20.00
N ARG A 684 -18.25 12.71 -21.25
CA ARG A 684 -18.82 11.57 -21.98
C ARG A 684 -18.69 10.28 -21.18
N GLU A 685 -17.56 10.13 -20.52
CA GLU A 685 -17.24 8.96 -19.73
C GLU A 685 -17.96 8.96 -18.38
N ILE A 686 -18.06 10.12 -17.71
CA ILE A 686 -18.86 10.30 -16.50
C ILE A 686 -20.33 9.98 -16.76
N VAL A 687 -20.88 10.44 -17.87
CA VAL A 687 -22.27 10.17 -18.27
C VAL A 687 -22.47 8.68 -18.57
N ARG A 688 -21.50 8.04 -19.24
CA ARG A 688 -21.55 6.60 -19.55
C ARG A 688 -21.54 5.74 -18.28
N SER A 689 -20.77 6.11 -17.26
CA SER A 689 -20.69 5.34 -16.02
C SER A 689 -21.83 5.67 -15.05
N ARG A 690 -22.32 6.92 -15.05
CA ARG A 690 -23.32 7.40 -14.08
C ARG A 690 -24.43 8.18 -14.78
N ASN A 691 -25.58 7.53 -14.98
CA ASN A 691 -26.74 8.13 -15.63
C ASN A 691 -27.58 9.00 -14.67
N ARG A 692 -27.04 10.15 -14.22
CA ARG A 692 -27.77 11.12 -13.38
C ARG A 692 -28.02 12.44 -14.11
N ASN A 693 -29.15 13.08 -13.84
CA ASN A 693 -29.55 14.35 -14.48
C ASN A 693 -28.48 15.45 -14.37
N GLN A 694 -27.73 15.51 -13.25
CA GLN A 694 -26.67 16.49 -13.08
C GLN A 694 -25.52 16.32 -14.08
N HIS A 695 -25.17 15.09 -14.47
CA HIS A 695 -24.09 14.84 -15.42
C HIS A 695 -24.48 15.26 -16.84
N TRP A 696 -25.75 15.09 -17.20
CA TRP A 696 -26.30 15.59 -18.48
C TRP A 696 -26.31 17.11 -18.56
N ASN A 697 -26.59 17.79 -17.44
CA ASN A 697 -26.45 19.24 -17.37
C ASN A 697 -25.00 19.67 -17.58
N LEU A 698 -24.02 18.95 -17.00
CA LEU A 698 -22.60 19.24 -17.22
C LEU A 698 -22.17 18.98 -18.68
N LEU A 699 -22.68 17.91 -19.29
CA LEU A 699 -22.48 17.67 -20.72
C LEU A 699 -23.05 18.81 -21.56
N ASN A 700 -24.25 19.30 -21.23
CA ASN A 700 -24.88 20.40 -21.94
C ASN A 700 -24.05 21.70 -21.87
N ILE A 701 -23.46 22.01 -20.71
CA ILE A 701 -22.56 23.16 -20.54
C ILE A 701 -21.34 23.06 -21.47
N ILE A 702 -20.81 21.85 -21.67
CA ILE A 702 -19.69 21.65 -22.62
C ILE A 702 -20.17 21.77 -24.06
N ILE A 703 -21.31 21.16 -24.41
CA ILE A 703 -21.87 21.20 -25.77
C ILE A 703 -22.13 22.64 -26.21
N GLN A 704 -22.63 23.50 -25.32
CA GLN A 704 -22.85 24.92 -25.60
C GLN A 704 -21.56 25.68 -25.99
N LYS A 705 -20.39 25.18 -25.57
CA LYS A 705 -19.07 25.72 -25.89
C LYS A 705 -18.29 24.86 -26.89
N ALA A 706 -18.89 23.77 -27.37
CA ALA A 706 -18.22 22.83 -28.25
C ALA A 706 -18.28 23.35 -29.69
N GLU A 707 -17.13 23.39 -30.35
CA GLU A 707 -17.04 23.71 -31.78
C GLU A 707 -17.24 22.46 -32.65
N ASP A 708 -17.06 21.27 -32.08
CA ASP A 708 -17.15 20.01 -32.79
C ASP A 708 -18.52 19.33 -32.66
N SER A 709 -18.89 18.52 -33.65
CA SER A 709 -20.16 17.78 -33.71
C SER A 709 -20.07 16.33 -33.22
N ARG A 710 -18.98 15.94 -32.53
CA ARG A 710 -18.76 14.54 -32.11
C ARG A 710 -19.76 14.11 -31.04
N HIS A 711 -20.22 15.06 -30.25
CA HIS A 711 -21.28 14.87 -29.26
C HIS A 711 -22.58 14.34 -29.88
N ASN A 712 -22.89 14.67 -31.15
CA ASN A 712 -24.10 14.20 -31.86
C ASN A 712 -24.09 12.68 -31.99
N ARG A 713 -22.97 12.11 -32.46
CA ARG A 713 -22.82 10.65 -32.63
C ARG A 713 -22.89 9.92 -31.30
N PHE A 714 -22.36 10.53 -30.23
CA PHE A 714 -22.45 9.97 -28.89
C PHE A 714 -23.89 9.94 -28.39
N MET A 715 -24.62 11.06 -28.47
CA MET A 715 -26.02 11.13 -28.05
C MET A 715 -26.89 10.13 -28.81
N MET A 716 -26.76 10.04 -30.15
CA MET A 716 -27.49 9.07 -30.97
C MET A 716 -27.27 7.63 -30.53
N ARG A 717 -26.04 7.26 -30.17
CA ARG A 717 -25.72 5.91 -29.67
C ARG A 717 -26.31 5.62 -28.28
N GLN A 718 -26.54 6.65 -27.47
CA GLN A 718 -27.19 6.50 -26.17
C GLN A 718 -28.71 6.44 -26.32
N LEU A 719 -29.29 7.19 -27.25
CA LEU A 719 -30.72 7.13 -27.58
C LEU A 719 -31.16 5.73 -27.99
N GLY A 720 -30.36 5.04 -28.82
CA GLY A 720 -30.66 3.66 -29.22
C GLY A 720 -30.60 2.62 -28.09
N LYS A 721 -30.25 3.01 -26.86
CA LYS A 721 -30.19 2.12 -25.69
C LYS A 721 -31.27 2.42 -24.65
N GLU A 722 -31.91 3.59 -24.71
CA GLU A 722 -32.93 3.97 -23.75
C GLU A 722 -34.30 3.61 -24.33
N ASP A 723 -35.02 2.70 -23.67
CA ASP A 723 -36.38 2.30 -24.04
C ASP A 723 -37.44 3.32 -23.59
N ALA A 724 -37.05 4.34 -22.82
CA ALA A 724 -37.93 5.33 -22.22
C ALA A 724 -37.60 6.77 -22.67
N PHE A 725 -38.64 7.57 -22.88
CA PHE A 725 -38.52 9.01 -23.19
C PHE A 725 -37.86 9.75 -22.02
N SER A 726 -36.72 10.38 -22.31
CA SER A 726 -35.78 10.95 -21.32
C SER A 726 -35.31 12.36 -21.73
N TYR A 727 -34.63 13.08 -20.84
CA TYR A 727 -33.98 14.38 -21.13
C TYR A 727 -32.97 14.29 -22.30
N LEU A 728 -32.48 13.09 -22.60
CA LEU A 728 -31.59 12.84 -23.73
C LEU A 728 -32.28 13.16 -25.07
N HIS A 729 -33.58 12.89 -25.18
CA HIS A 729 -34.37 13.25 -26.35
C HIS A 729 -34.48 14.77 -26.50
N ILE A 730 -34.62 15.51 -25.40
CA ILE A 730 -34.60 16.99 -25.43
C ILE A 730 -33.23 17.51 -25.88
N LEU A 731 -32.13 16.94 -25.37
CA LEU A 731 -30.78 17.33 -25.80
C LEU A 731 -30.53 17.03 -27.28
N HIS A 732 -31.01 15.88 -27.76
CA HIS A 732 -30.89 15.53 -29.17
C HIS A 732 -31.74 16.43 -30.08
N ALA A 733 -33.00 16.67 -29.72
CA ALA A 733 -33.88 17.56 -30.44
C ALA A 733 -33.34 18.99 -30.49
N ASN A 734 -32.75 19.49 -29.39
CA ASN A 734 -32.08 20.79 -29.35
C ASN A 734 -30.89 20.83 -30.30
N ASN A 735 -30.09 19.76 -30.35
CA ASN A 735 -28.96 19.68 -31.26
C ASN A 735 -29.41 19.64 -32.74
N CYS A 736 -30.46 18.89 -33.06
CA CYS A 736 -31.08 18.89 -34.38
C CYS A 736 -31.63 20.28 -34.76
N LEU A 737 -32.24 20.99 -33.80
CA LEU A 737 -32.72 22.36 -34.00
C LEU A 737 -31.56 23.31 -34.33
N VAL A 738 -30.46 23.27 -33.59
CA VAL A 738 -29.26 24.09 -33.85
C VAL A 738 -28.59 23.69 -35.17
N SER A 739 -28.58 22.40 -35.50
CA SER A 739 -28.00 21.87 -36.76
C SER A 739 -28.87 22.17 -37.99
N GLY A 740 -30.06 22.74 -37.84
CA GLY A 740 -30.99 23.05 -38.94
C GLY A 740 -31.79 21.87 -39.46
N THR A 741 -31.70 20.70 -38.82
CA THR A 741 -32.44 19.48 -39.17
C THR A 741 -33.81 19.44 -38.47
N TYR A 742 -34.63 20.46 -38.74
CA TYR A 742 -35.86 20.76 -37.98
C TYR A 742 -36.89 19.63 -37.96
N LYS A 743 -36.99 18.80 -39.02
CA LYS A 743 -37.94 17.68 -39.08
C LYS A 743 -37.69 16.66 -37.96
N TYR A 744 -36.43 16.31 -37.72
CA TYR A 744 -36.04 15.37 -36.67
C TYR A 744 -36.30 15.98 -35.28
N ALA A 745 -35.90 17.25 -35.09
CA ALA A 745 -36.18 17.98 -33.86
C ALA A 745 -37.69 18.04 -33.54
N LEU A 746 -38.52 18.31 -34.55
CA LEU A 746 -39.97 18.37 -34.41
C LEU A 746 -40.57 17.03 -34.00
N ASN A 747 -40.13 15.92 -34.61
CA ASN A 747 -40.60 14.58 -34.25
C ASN A 747 -40.31 14.24 -32.78
N ASP A 748 -39.10 14.52 -32.32
CA ASP A 748 -38.71 14.30 -30.92
C ASP A 748 -39.48 15.21 -29.96
N TYR A 749 -39.63 16.50 -30.27
CA TYR A 749 -40.39 17.40 -29.40
C TYR A 749 -41.87 17.03 -29.33
N ILE A 750 -42.49 16.68 -30.45
CA ILE A 750 -43.91 16.28 -30.48
C ILE A 750 -44.13 14.99 -29.71
N SER A 751 -43.26 13.99 -29.88
CA SER A 751 -43.37 12.73 -29.14
C SER A 751 -43.22 12.94 -27.63
N LEU A 752 -42.28 13.79 -27.20
CA LEU A 752 -42.14 14.20 -25.80
C LEU A 752 -43.34 15.00 -25.30
N PHE A 753 -43.87 15.91 -26.10
CA PHE A 753 -45.02 16.73 -25.70
C PHE A 753 -46.29 15.89 -25.54
N LYS A 754 -46.48 14.85 -26.34
CA LYS A 754 -47.61 13.90 -26.21
C LYS A 754 -47.57 13.12 -24.90
N THR A 755 -46.38 12.77 -24.42
CA THR A 755 -46.21 12.01 -23.17
C THR A 755 -46.28 12.91 -21.95
N ASN A 756 -45.56 14.03 -21.95
CA ASN A 756 -45.53 15.00 -20.86
C ASN A 756 -45.61 16.44 -21.40
N PRO A 757 -46.82 17.01 -21.52
CA PRO A 757 -47.00 18.39 -21.97
C PRO A 757 -46.28 19.38 -21.06
N SER A 758 -45.36 20.14 -21.62
CA SER A 758 -44.59 21.17 -20.92
C SER A 758 -44.60 22.48 -21.69
N SER A 759 -44.61 23.60 -20.97
CA SER A 759 -44.54 24.93 -21.59
C SER A 759 -43.27 25.08 -22.43
N LEU A 760 -42.11 24.62 -21.95
CA LEU A 760 -40.86 24.68 -22.73
C LEU A 760 -40.94 23.86 -24.03
N LEU A 761 -41.55 22.68 -23.98
CA LEU A 761 -41.74 21.85 -25.17
C LEU A 761 -42.69 22.51 -26.17
N ALA A 762 -43.79 23.11 -25.71
CA ALA A 762 -44.69 23.87 -26.58
C ALA A 762 -43.96 25.04 -27.26
N LEU A 763 -43.11 25.77 -26.53
CA LEU A 763 -42.27 26.84 -27.09
C LEU A 763 -41.29 26.30 -28.14
N LEU A 764 -40.58 25.21 -27.84
CA LEU A 764 -39.62 24.60 -28.76
C LEU A 764 -40.28 24.09 -30.04
N ILE A 765 -41.45 23.45 -29.94
CA ILE A 765 -42.26 23.04 -31.09
C ILE A 765 -42.64 24.27 -31.92
N ALA A 766 -43.17 25.31 -31.28
CA ALA A 766 -43.57 26.53 -31.98
C ALA A 766 -42.39 27.18 -32.72
N VAL A 767 -41.22 27.26 -32.08
CA VAL A 767 -39.98 27.81 -32.68
C VAL A 767 -39.52 26.93 -33.84
N THR A 768 -39.52 25.61 -33.72
CA THR A 768 -39.11 24.71 -34.82
C THR A 768 -40.01 24.86 -36.05
N LEU A 769 -41.33 24.89 -35.86
CA LEU A 769 -42.31 25.12 -36.93
C LEU A 769 -42.13 26.49 -37.58
N LEU A 770 -41.85 27.53 -36.78
CA LEU A 770 -41.57 28.88 -37.28
C LEU A 770 -40.31 28.88 -38.15
N GLN A 771 -39.22 28.27 -37.70
CA GLN A 771 -37.97 28.18 -38.46
C GLN A 771 -38.16 27.40 -39.76
N MET A 772 -38.95 26.32 -39.75
CA MET A 772 -39.35 25.59 -40.97
C MET A 772 -40.16 26.46 -41.93
N ALA A 773 -41.06 27.30 -41.44
CA ALA A 773 -41.82 28.24 -42.27
C ALA A 773 -40.92 29.31 -42.91
N CYS A 774 -39.89 29.75 -42.20
CA CYS A 774 -38.89 30.72 -42.69
C CYS A 774 -37.91 30.12 -43.72
N GLN A 775 -37.86 28.79 -43.92
CA GLN A 775 -36.99 28.18 -44.94
C GLN A 775 -37.43 28.55 -46.36
N LYS A 776 -36.44 28.65 -47.27
CA LYS A 776 -36.66 29.06 -48.66
C LYS A 776 -37.65 28.14 -49.39
N PHE A 777 -37.54 26.82 -49.20
CA PHE A 777 -38.23 25.78 -49.98
C PHE A 777 -39.28 24.96 -49.19
N SER A 778 -40.10 25.61 -48.37
CA SER A 778 -41.24 24.94 -47.72
C SER A 778 -42.53 25.10 -48.56
N GLY A 779 -43.21 23.99 -48.86
CA GLY A 779 -44.41 23.97 -49.72
C GLY A 779 -45.68 24.52 -49.05
N LYS A 780 -45.86 24.30 -47.74
CA LYS A 780 -47.06 24.69 -46.97
C LYS A 780 -46.74 25.71 -45.86
N LYS A 781 -46.06 26.82 -46.21
CA LYS A 781 -45.58 27.83 -45.23
C LYS A 781 -46.67 28.38 -44.31
N ASN A 782 -47.82 28.77 -44.88
CA ASN A 782 -48.91 29.36 -44.09
C ASN A 782 -49.46 28.37 -43.05
N GLN A 783 -49.53 27.08 -43.37
CA GLN A 783 -49.98 26.06 -42.43
C GLN A 783 -49.00 25.90 -41.26
N LEU A 784 -47.68 25.91 -41.55
CA LEU A 784 -46.65 25.86 -40.51
C LEU A 784 -46.71 27.09 -39.59
N VAL A 785 -46.96 28.29 -40.14
CA VAL A 785 -47.13 29.50 -39.33
C VAL A 785 -48.35 29.40 -38.42
N VAL A 786 -49.50 28.94 -38.94
CA VAL A 786 -50.72 28.76 -38.14
C VAL A 786 -50.49 27.73 -37.01
N GLN A 787 -49.82 26.61 -37.30
CA GLN A 787 -49.48 25.61 -36.30
C GLN A 787 -48.51 26.16 -35.24
N SER A 788 -47.49 26.92 -35.67
CA SER A 788 -46.54 27.60 -34.77
C SER A 788 -47.26 28.55 -33.81
N LEU A 789 -48.19 29.37 -34.32
CA LEU A 789 -48.99 30.27 -33.50
C LEU A 789 -49.93 29.53 -32.55
N GLY A 790 -50.48 28.39 -32.98
CA GLY A 790 -51.27 27.48 -32.13
C GLY A 790 -50.47 26.99 -30.93
N PHE A 791 -49.28 26.45 -31.17
CA PHE A 791 -48.38 25.99 -30.08
C PHE A 791 -47.85 27.15 -29.23
N MET A 792 -47.62 28.34 -29.80
CA MET A 792 -47.29 29.53 -28.99
C MET A 792 -48.41 29.90 -28.03
N LYS A 793 -49.67 29.81 -28.46
CA LYS A 793 -50.81 30.05 -27.58
C LYS A 793 -50.87 29.01 -26.46
N THR A 794 -50.67 27.73 -26.79
CA THR A 794 -50.56 26.67 -25.79
C THR A 794 -49.41 26.92 -24.80
N TYR A 795 -48.26 27.43 -25.27
CA TYR A 795 -47.16 27.84 -24.39
C TYR A 795 -47.59 28.95 -23.41
N MET A 796 -48.28 29.99 -23.90
CA MET A 796 -48.76 31.07 -23.04
C MET A 796 -49.74 30.56 -21.97
N GLU A 797 -50.63 29.66 -22.34
CA GLU A 797 -51.59 29.03 -21.43
C GLU A 797 -50.88 28.18 -20.36
N LEU A 798 -49.91 27.34 -20.77
CA LEU A 798 -49.15 26.48 -19.87
C LEU A 798 -48.16 27.23 -18.96
N ARG A 799 -47.64 28.40 -19.36
CA ARG A 799 -46.78 29.24 -18.49
C ARG A 799 -47.58 29.94 -17.39
N GLY A 800 -48.88 30.13 -17.59
CA GLY A 800 -49.76 30.79 -16.63
C GLY A 800 -49.58 32.31 -16.54
N LYS A 801 -50.35 32.93 -15.64
CA LYS A 801 -50.44 34.39 -15.50
C LYS A 801 -49.22 35.02 -14.82
N GLU A 802 -48.51 34.28 -13.99
CA GLU A 802 -47.33 34.79 -13.27
C GLU A 802 -46.16 35.13 -14.21
N CYS A 803 -46.01 34.37 -15.30
CA CYS A 803 -44.98 34.56 -16.32
C CYS A 803 -45.52 35.26 -17.58
N GLU A 804 -46.61 36.02 -17.46
CA GLU A 804 -47.26 36.66 -18.60
C GLU A 804 -46.32 37.64 -19.33
N GLN A 805 -45.40 38.27 -18.61
CA GLN A 805 -44.39 39.16 -19.18
C GLN A 805 -43.48 38.43 -20.20
N GLU A 806 -42.96 37.26 -19.84
CA GLU A 806 -42.14 36.40 -20.72
C GLU A 806 -42.96 35.89 -21.92
N SER A 807 -44.18 35.42 -21.67
CA SER A 807 -45.10 34.92 -22.68
C SER A 807 -45.40 35.97 -23.76
N ASN A 808 -45.69 37.22 -23.34
CA ASN A 808 -45.93 38.33 -24.26
C ASN A 808 -44.66 38.74 -25.00
N TYR A 809 -43.50 38.77 -24.33
CA TYR A 809 -42.23 39.08 -24.99
C TYR A 809 -41.92 38.07 -26.10
N ASN A 810 -42.03 36.78 -25.81
CA ASN A 810 -41.76 35.70 -26.77
C ASN A 810 -42.77 35.70 -27.93
N MET A 811 -44.05 35.99 -27.67
CA MET A 811 -45.05 36.18 -28.75
C MET A 811 -44.70 37.39 -29.63
N GLY A 812 -44.27 38.51 -29.02
CA GLY A 812 -43.79 39.68 -29.74
C GLY A 812 -42.59 39.35 -30.65
N ARG A 813 -41.65 38.52 -30.17
CA ARG A 813 -40.50 38.04 -30.96
C ARG A 813 -40.94 37.19 -32.15
N VAL A 814 -41.92 36.29 -31.98
CA VAL A 814 -42.46 35.47 -33.07
C VAL A 814 -43.11 36.35 -34.14
N MET A 815 -43.96 37.31 -33.74
CA MET A 815 -44.60 38.26 -34.66
C MET A 815 -43.57 39.15 -35.38
N HIS A 816 -42.53 39.57 -34.66
CA HIS A 816 -41.44 40.36 -35.23
C HIS A 816 -40.67 39.55 -36.28
N GLN A 817 -40.34 38.29 -36.00
CA GLN A 817 -39.66 37.40 -36.95
C GLN A 817 -40.50 37.11 -38.21
N LEU A 818 -41.84 37.06 -38.09
CA LEU A 818 -42.76 36.94 -39.22
C LEU A 818 -42.92 38.23 -40.04
N GLY A 819 -42.36 39.36 -39.59
CA GLY A 819 -42.53 40.67 -40.21
C GLY A 819 -43.88 41.33 -39.89
N LEU A 820 -44.67 40.78 -38.96
CA LEU A 820 -45.96 41.34 -38.51
C LEU A 820 -45.72 42.43 -37.46
N LEU A 821 -45.09 43.53 -37.89
CA LEU A 821 -44.60 44.59 -37.00
C LEU A 821 -45.68 45.21 -36.09
N PRO A 822 -46.91 45.53 -36.56
CA PRO A 822 -47.94 46.09 -35.69
C PRO A 822 -48.32 45.15 -34.53
N SER A 823 -48.45 43.85 -34.81
CA SER A 823 -48.72 42.83 -33.81
C SER A 823 -47.54 42.68 -32.85
N ALA A 824 -46.30 42.69 -33.35
CA ALA A 824 -45.11 42.66 -32.52
C ALA A 824 -45.05 43.84 -31.54
N MET A 825 -45.33 45.06 -32.02
CA MET A 825 -45.37 46.27 -31.21
C MET A 825 -46.43 46.19 -30.10
N HIS A 826 -47.61 45.63 -30.41
CA HIS A 826 -48.65 45.42 -29.41
C HIS A 826 -48.15 44.56 -28.25
N PHE A 827 -47.55 43.39 -28.54
CA PHE A 827 -47.03 42.50 -27.51
C PHE A 827 -45.85 43.09 -26.72
N TYR A 828 -44.90 43.78 -27.37
CA TYR A 828 -43.83 44.45 -26.62
C TYR A 828 -44.35 45.57 -25.73
N LYS A 829 -45.36 46.34 -26.16
CA LYS A 829 -45.99 47.35 -25.32
C LYS A 829 -46.72 46.73 -24.12
N LEU A 830 -47.32 45.54 -24.27
CA LEU A 830 -47.91 44.81 -23.15
C LEU A 830 -46.84 44.46 -22.09
N VAL A 831 -45.62 44.11 -22.51
CA VAL A 831 -44.49 43.84 -21.59
C VAL A 831 -44.09 45.09 -20.78
N LEU A 832 -44.17 46.28 -21.38
CA LEU A 832 -43.82 47.55 -20.72
C LEU A 832 -44.94 48.11 -19.82
N THR A 833 -46.19 47.91 -20.22
CA THR A 833 -47.36 48.56 -19.58
C THR A 833 -47.98 47.72 -18.45
N LYS A 834 -47.89 46.39 -18.53
CA LYS A 834 -48.42 45.53 -17.47
C LYS A 834 -47.49 45.56 -16.25
N GLN A 835 -48.08 45.59 -15.07
CA GLN A 835 -47.30 45.48 -13.84
C GLN A 835 -46.64 44.09 -13.76
N PRO A 836 -45.34 44.01 -13.41
CA PRO A 836 -44.66 42.74 -13.23
C PRO A 836 -45.30 41.97 -12.06
N SER A 837 -45.42 40.66 -12.23
CA SER A 837 -45.90 39.76 -11.17
C SER A 837 -44.96 39.77 -9.97
N GLU A 838 -45.43 39.27 -8.82
CA GLU A 838 -44.60 39.16 -7.61
C GLU A 838 -43.34 38.31 -7.86
N LEU A 839 -43.44 37.28 -8.70
CA LEU A 839 -42.33 36.43 -9.10
C LEU A 839 -41.26 37.22 -9.86
N VAL A 840 -41.65 38.06 -10.82
CA VAL A 840 -40.72 38.93 -11.56
C VAL A 840 -40.10 39.98 -10.63
N LYS A 841 -40.91 40.60 -9.76
CA LYS A 841 -40.41 41.58 -8.76
C LYS A 841 -39.38 40.98 -7.81
N SER A 842 -39.57 39.73 -7.39
CA SER A 842 -38.64 39.04 -6.49
C SER A 842 -37.27 38.77 -7.13
N ARG A 843 -37.18 38.71 -8.46
CA ARG A 843 -35.97 38.40 -9.23
C ARG A 843 -35.82 39.32 -10.44
N GLU A 844 -35.96 40.62 -10.20
CA GLU A 844 -35.99 41.65 -11.25
C GLU A 844 -34.77 41.57 -12.18
N SER A 845 -33.57 41.37 -11.62
CA SER A 845 -32.32 41.25 -12.40
C SER A 845 -32.25 40.09 -13.40
N LEU A 846 -33.08 39.06 -13.25
CA LEU A 846 -33.04 37.85 -14.10
C LEU A 846 -34.29 37.70 -14.98
N LEU A 847 -35.44 38.18 -14.53
CA LEU A 847 -36.73 37.88 -15.14
C LEU A 847 -37.39 39.09 -15.80
N ASP A 848 -36.96 40.31 -15.48
CA ASP A 848 -37.57 41.50 -16.06
C ASP A 848 -37.10 41.73 -17.50
N LEU A 849 -38.05 41.64 -18.44
CA LEU A 849 -37.79 41.74 -19.89
C LEU A 849 -38.14 43.11 -20.48
N ARG A 850 -38.36 44.13 -19.64
CA ARG A 850 -38.72 45.49 -20.10
C ARG A 850 -37.61 46.10 -20.95
N LYS A 851 -36.34 45.91 -20.59
CA LYS A 851 -35.20 46.46 -21.35
C LYS A 851 -35.09 45.86 -22.74
N GLU A 852 -35.24 44.54 -22.84
CA GLU A 852 -35.21 43.78 -24.08
C GLU A 852 -36.41 44.11 -24.97
N ALA A 853 -37.60 44.29 -24.40
CA ALA A 853 -38.80 44.71 -25.13
C ALA A 853 -38.65 46.14 -25.69
N ALA A 854 -38.16 47.08 -24.88
CA ALA A 854 -37.89 48.45 -25.31
C ALA A 854 -36.83 48.50 -26.42
N PHE A 855 -35.80 47.64 -26.34
CA PHE A 855 -34.75 47.56 -27.36
C PHE A 855 -35.32 47.09 -28.70
N ASN A 856 -36.17 46.06 -28.68
CA ASN A 856 -36.84 45.60 -29.90
C ASN A 856 -37.81 46.64 -30.48
N LEU A 857 -38.53 47.38 -29.63
CA LEU A 857 -39.40 48.48 -30.07
C LEU A 857 -38.60 49.62 -30.70
N HIS A 858 -37.47 50.00 -30.10
CA HIS A 858 -36.53 50.97 -30.68
C HIS A 858 -36.13 50.58 -32.10
N LEU A 859 -35.73 49.31 -32.32
CA LEU A 859 -35.35 48.82 -33.65
C LEU A 859 -36.50 48.94 -34.67
N ILE A 860 -37.73 48.59 -34.28
CA ILE A 860 -38.91 48.72 -35.15
C ILE A 860 -39.17 50.19 -35.50
N TYR A 861 -39.11 51.09 -34.52
CA TYR A 861 -39.33 52.52 -34.74
C TYR A 861 -38.23 53.15 -35.62
N MET A 862 -36.97 52.75 -35.42
CA MET A 862 -35.86 53.14 -36.31
C MET A 862 -36.09 52.69 -37.76
N GLN A 863 -36.49 51.43 -37.97
CA GLN A 863 -36.77 50.91 -39.31
C GLN A 863 -37.96 51.60 -39.98
N SER A 864 -38.95 52.04 -39.19
CA SER A 864 -40.10 52.82 -39.66
C SER A 864 -39.79 54.29 -39.97
N GLY A 865 -38.58 54.77 -39.68
CA GLY A 865 -38.18 56.17 -39.89
C GLY A 865 -38.64 57.14 -38.80
N ASN A 866 -39.00 56.65 -37.60
CA ASN A 866 -39.38 57.48 -36.45
C ASN A 866 -38.28 57.47 -35.36
N PRO A 867 -37.23 58.31 -35.49
CA PRO A 867 -36.13 58.33 -34.54
C PRO A 867 -36.50 58.92 -33.18
N GLU A 868 -37.54 59.76 -33.10
CA GLU A 868 -37.98 60.40 -31.85
C GLU A 868 -38.57 59.37 -30.89
N MET A 869 -39.51 58.54 -31.36
CA MET A 869 -40.07 57.44 -30.57
C MET A 869 -39.01 56.40 -30.23
N ALA A 870 -38.08 56.15 -31.16
CA ALA A 870 -36.98 55.24 -30.93
C ALA A 870 -36.06 55.74 -29.80
N ARG A 871 -35.77 57.04 -29.73
CA ARG A 871 -34.99 57.67 -28.65
C ARG A 871 -35.71 57.59 -27.30
N MET A 872 -37.01 57.90 -27.28
CA MET A 872 -37.84 57.81 -26.07
C MET A 872 -37.72 56.44 -25.38
N TYR A 873 -37.85 55.34 -26.13
CA TYR A 873 -37.72 54.00 -25.55
C TYR A 873 -36.32 53.66 -25.03
N LEU A 874 -35.26 54.25 -25.59
CA LEU A 874 -33.90 54.08 -25.06
C LEU A 874 -33.73 54.84 -23.74
N GLU A 875 -34.17 56.09 -23.72
CA GLU A 875 -34.04 57.00 -22.55
C GLU A 875 -34.89 56.52 -21.37
N ASP A 876 -36.10 56.03 -21.62
CA ASP A 876 -37.03 55.66 -20.55
C ASP A 876 -36.73 54.29 -19.91
N TYR A 877 -36.11 53.37 -20.67
CA TYR A 877 -36.00 51.96 -20.25
C TYR A 877 -34.59 51.35 -20.30
N ILE A 878 -33.66 51.90 -21.09
CA ILE A 878 -32.35 51.28 -21.37
C ILE A 878 -31.18 52.09 -20.78
N THR A 879 -31.45 53.21 -20.12
CA THR A 879 -30.42 53.98 -19.40
C THR A 879 -29.79 53.15 -18.28
N ILE A 880 -28.46 53.15 -18.23
CA ILE A 880 -27.62 52.43 -17.27
C ILE A 880 -27.59 53.17 -15.94
#